data_AF-A0A1Y3LCC7-F1
#
_entry.id   AF-A0A1Y3LCC7-F1
#
_cell.length_a   1.000
_cell.length_b   1.000
_cell.length_c   1.000
_cell.angle_alpha   90.00
_cell.angle_beta   90.00
_cell.angle_gamma   90.00
#
_symmetry.space_group_name_H-M   'P 1'
#
loop_
_entity.id
_entity.type
_entity.pdbx_description
1 polymer ?
#
loop_
_entity_poly.entity_id
_entity_poly.type
_entity_poly.pdbx_seq_one_letter_code
_entity_poly.pdbx_strand_id
1 'polypeptide(L)'
;MPDLRPNPTLRLEYRAEEPIHHAFLEQAGRCPDAPAILARHTRCSYAQLAQISQGIAAYLVENAASGTDRVVIVASRCAALVYAMLGCLRAGLAFTVADAAYPPARIGQIIRTLAPAVVLRCGDASLDASGPIVVTVPEAPAEALQAFPWQQVALPIVNPEQPAYITFTSGSTGEPKGIVTHHAPLVHFIDWHVRQHGFTQADTFSLLSGLGHDPVYRDVFTPLSIGATIACPAQPTLTDPSQLAGWIHQQGVSVIHLTPPLGKLIETGAHMNGQVLDQLRYLFWGGDALSPALYQQIRAIAPCAVSVNFYGTTETPQAMAFHTLDPDSDTSRVPLGKGIANAQLLVVDSTNQLVGAGETGEILIRSPYLSQGYWGDPALTEAKFIVNPFTGHAGDRCYRTGDLGTYLADGSASFLGRGDSQVKIRGHRIELAEIENAITRHPHIGQCVVVANHDIASIRLVAYCVGQKPTSADELRQALAGQLPDYMVPALFMFLDALPLTPNGKVDKRALPAPFDDSASLPLSPLAEKLSTAWARILQVPRLDARLSFVELGGDSLSFVQASRALEELIGHLPQRWETLPVCQLAELNAPLKSAWRVMEMPVFVRMLAIILIVVGHLSEFDHWLIVGETSVLFLVSGISLARFQLKAIDERGDARTLLRSLAAIVVPTLLYTALIQLVFDQLHWQSLLLVSNWFPASEVSLFNYWYIEVLVQMILIIGVVLSIRRVRQAVLADPFRCLIIAACALVALDVLLSRFVFDASALLNRVPQHFLAVMVLGMAVHHADTTARKWVASAVAVLVVGELDLMAVAGVGWEAFSRYIDIALPAMLALIWFRSVPVPALVARGGAVIASSTLFIYLTHFQFQSLADHIFRHPLFEVALALAGGVLVGYCWNTLLRLLFTRWNKQNRARGADATERATSA
;
A
#
# COMPACT_ATOMS: atom_id res chain seq x y z
N MET A 1 48.55 -2.85 38.23
CA MET A 1 47.10 -2.58 38.37
C MET A 1 46.38 -3.91 38.56
N PRO A 2 45.30 -3.98 39.35
CA PRO A 2 44.51 -5.21 39.44
C PRO A 2 43.97 -5.60 38.05
N ASP A 3 43.96 -6.89 37.74
CA ASP A 3 43.31 -7.39 36.54
C ASP A 3 41.79 -7.30 36.75
N LEU A 4 41.14 -6.39 36.02
CA LEU A 4 39.71 -6.11 36.12
C LEU A 4 38.86 -6.98 35.18
N ARG A 5 39.50 -7.87 34.41
CA ARG A 5 38.81 -8.84 33.56
C ARG A 5 38.02 -9.84 34.41
N PRO A 6 36.95 -10.44 33.85
CA PRO A 6 36.19 -11.46 34.57
C PRO A 6 37.08 -12.67 34.88
N ASN A 7 36.97 -13.21 36.10
CA ASN A 7 37.59 -14.48 36.45
C ASN A 7 36.77 -15.63 35.82
N PRO A 8 37.29 -16.34 34.81
CA PRO A 8 36.53 -17.35 34.07
C PRO A 8 36.35 -18.66 34.86
N THR A 9 36.99 -18.79 36.02
CA THR A 9 36.87 -19.94 36.93
C THR A 9 35.98 -19.66 38.14
N LEU A 10 35.44 -18.44 38.25
CA LEU A 10 34.54 -18.07 39.34
C LEU A 10 33.32 -19.00 39.33
N ARG A 11 32.93 -19.52 40.50
CA ARG A 11 31.71 -20.32 40.64
C ARG A 11 30.50 -19.41 40.45
N LEU A 12 29.70 -19.68 39.42
CA LEU A 12 28.41 -19.01 39.19
C LEU A 12 27.31 -19.89 39.80
N GLU A 13 26.30 -19.27 40.41
CA GLU A 13 25.25 -20.01 41.10
C GLU A 13 23.92 -19.98 40.33
N TYR A 14 23.31 -21.15 40.20
CA TYR A 14 21.92 -21.30 39.76
C TYR A 14 21.01 -21.24 40.99
N ARG A 15 20.03 -20.34 40.98
CA ARG A 15 19.19 -19.99 42.14
C ARG A 15 17.70 -19.81 41.80
N ALA A 16 17.30 -20.02 40.56
CA ALA A 16 15.90 -19.83 40.18
C ALA A 16 15.08 -21.05 40.60
N GLU A 17 14.25 -20.88 41.63
CA GLU A 17 13.44 -21.96 42.22
C GLU A 17 11.97 -21.97 41.73
N GLU A 18 11.52 -20.92 41.02
CA GLU A 18 10.10 -20.74 40.69
C GLU A 18 9.83 -20.50 39.19
N PRO A 19 8.65 -20.90 38.68
CA PRO A 19 8.22 -20.60 37.31
C PRO A 19 7.87 -19.12 37.10
N ILE A 20 8.05 -18.65 35.85
CA ILE A 20 7.77 -17.26 35.41
C ILE A 20 6.45 -16.66 35.93
N HIS A 21 5.37 -17.44 35.96
CA HIS A 21 4.04 -16.94 36.33
C HIS A 21 3.80 -16.85 37.85
N HIS A 22 4.72 -17.33 38.69
CA HIS A 22 4.54 -17.42 40.13
C HIS A 22 4.49 -16.03 40.79
N ALA A 23 5.47 -15.17 40.54
CA ALA A 23 5.49 -13.81 41.08
C ALA A 23 4.24 -13.00 40.68
N PHE A 24 3.76 -13.18 39.44
CA PHE A 24 2.49 -12.59 39.00
C PHE A 24 1.29 -13.04 39.85
N LEU A 25 1.22 -14.33 40.19
CA LEU A 25 0.15 -14.86 41.03
C LEU A 25 0.14 -14.27 42.44
N GLU A 26 1.32 -14.06 43.02
CA GLU A 26 1.43 -13.37 44.30
C GLU A 26 0.89 -11.95 44.21
N GLN A 27 1.26 -11.21 43.15
CA GLN A 27 0.77 -9.85 42.95
C GLN A 27 -0.74 -9.81 42.69
N ALA A 28 -1.29 -10.79 41.96
CA ALA A 28 -2.73 -10.89 41.77
C ALA A 28 -3.50 -11.07 43.09
N GLY A 29 -2.90 -11.71 44.10
CA GLY A 29 -3.44 -11.78 45.45
C GLY A 29 -3.25 -10.49 46.27
N ARG A 30 -2.13 -9.78 46.08
CA ARG A 30 -1.81 -8.55 46.84
C ARG A 30 -2.52 -7.30 46.33
N CYS A 31 -2.64 -7.13 45.00
CA CYS A 31 -3.21 -5.95 44.36
C CYS A 31 -4.25 -6.31 43.29
N PRO A 32 -5.34 -7.03 43.64
CA PRO A 32 -6.31 -7.56 42.67
C PRO A 32 -6.98 -6.50 41.78
N ASP A 33 -7.23 -5.31 42.32
CA ASP A 33 -7.93 -4.22 41.63
C ASP A 33 -6.98 -3.28 40.85
N ALA A 34 -5.66 -3.43 41.02
CA ALA A 34 -4.68 -2.64 40.30
C ALA A 34 -4.75 -2.95 38.78
N PRO A 35 -4.55 -1.94 37.91
CA PRO A 35 -4.45 -2.19 36.47
C PRO A 35 -3.19 -3.00 36.16
N ALA A 36 -3.35 -4.18 35.58
CA ALA A 36 -2.23 -4.97 35.04
C ALA A 36 -1.90 -4.53 33.61
N ILE A 37 -2.93 -4.28 32.79
CA ILE A 37 -2.77 -3.94 31.37
C ILE A 37 -3.69 -2.76 31.02
N LEU A 38 -3.12 -1.77 30.34
CA LEU A 38 -3.80 -0.67 29.69
C LEU A 38 -3.56 -0.77 28.17
N ALA A 39 -4.59 -1.12 27.42
CA ALA A 39 -4.61 -1.04 25.96
C ALA A 39 -5.73 -0.08 25.50
N ARG A 40 -5.78 0.24 24.21
CA ARG A 40 -6.61 1.34 23.66
C ARG A 40 -8.06 1.38 24.17
N HIS A 41 -8.76 0.24 24.19
CA HIS A 41 -10.14 0.13 24.65
C HIS A 41 -10.30 -0.89 25.79
N THR A 42 -9.19 -1.27 26.42
CA THR A 42 -9.13 -2.41 27.32
C THR A 42 -8.34 -2.03 28.57
N ARG A 43 -8.98 -2.19 29.73
CA ARG A 43 -8.32 -2.14 31.03
C ARG A 43 -8.54 -3.46 31.73
N CYS A 44 -7.46 -4.17 32.01
CA CYS A 44 -7.50 -5.46 32.69
C CYS A 44 -6.85 -5.32 34.06
N SER A 45 -7.58 -5.67 35.12
CA SER A 45 -7.01 -5.75 36.46
C SER A 45 -6.17 -7.02 36.64
N TYR A 46 -5.36 -7.07 37.69
CA TYR A 46 -4.62 -8.28 38.07
C TYR A 46 -5.56 -9.46 38.39
N ALA A 47 -6.69 -9.23 39.05
CA ALA A 47 -7.68 -10.27 39.33
C ALA A 47 -8.31 -10.84 38.05
N GLN A 48 -8.69 -9.98 37.11
CA GLN A 48 -9.22 -10.41 35.81
C GLN A 48 -8.16 -11.20 35.03
N LEU A 49 -6.93 -10.71 35.00
CA LEU A 49 -5.81 -11.38 34.33
C LEU A 49 -5.56 -12.78 34.91
N ALA A 50 -5.62 -12.93 36.23
CA ALA A 50 -5.45 -14.22 36.90
C ALA A 50 -6.59 -15.19 36.56
N GLN A 51 -7.83 -14.72 36.51
CA GLN A 51 -8.98 -15.54 36.14
C GLN A 51 -8.94 -15.97 34.66
N ILE A 52 -8.69 -15.03 33.75
CA ILE A 52 -8.61 -15.31 32.30
C ILE A 52 -7.47 -16.30 32.01
N SER A 53 -6.27 -16.03 32.55
CA SER A 53 -5.12 -16.93 32.33
C SER A 53 -5.34 -18.31 32.95
N GLN A 54 -6.08 -18.42 34.07
CA GLN A 54 -6.48 -19.71 34.61
C GLN A 54 -7.46 -20.44 33.68
N GLY A 55 -8.47 -19.76 33.15
CA GLY A 55 -9.44 -20.36 32.23
C GLY A 55 -8.78 -20.83 30.93
N ILE A 56 -7.86 -20.03 30.37
CA ILE A 56 -7.05 -20.44 29.21
C ILE A 56 -6.20 -21.67 29.56
N ALA A 57 -5.56 -21.70 30.74
CA ALA A 57 -4.76 -22.83 31.16
C ALA A 57 -5.60 -24.13 31.28
N ALA A 58 -6.78 -24.05 31.88
CA ALA A 58 -7.71 -25.18 32.00
C ALA A 58 -8.13 -25.69 30.62
N TYR A 59 -8.53 -24.77 29.72
CA TYR A 59 -8.84 -25.09 28.34
C TYR A 59 -7.69 -25.81 27.62
N LEU A 60 -6.46 -25.31 27.78
CA LEU A 60 -5.27 -25.90 27.16
C LEU A 60 -4.97 -27.29 27.73
N VAL A 61 -5.10 -27.52 29.03
CA VAL A 61 -4.89 -28.85 29.63
C VAL A 61 -5.92 -29.86 29.11
N GLU A 62 -7.17 -29.45 28.89
CA GLU A 62 -8.22 -30.33 28.35
C GLU A 62 -8.06 -30.63 26.86
N ASN A 63 -7.56 -29.67 26.06
CA ASN A 63 -7.55 -29.75 24.60
C ASN A 63 -6.15 -30.01 24.00
N ALA A 64 -5.08 -29.82 24.76
CA ALA A 64 -3.76 -30.28 24.36
C ALA A 64 -3.79 -31.80 24.30
N ALA A 65 -3.61 -32.37 23.10
CA ALA A 65 -3.47 -33.80 22.94
C ALA A 65 -2.37 -34.30 23.90
N SER A 66 -2.55 -35.48 24.48
CA SER A 66 -1.71 -36.09 25.53
C SER A 66 -0.23 -36.33 25.15
N GLY A 67 0.26 -35.76 24.05
CA GLY A 67 1.66 -35.77 23.61
C GLY A 67 2.21 -34.44 23.08
N THR A 68 1.46 -33.33 23.14
CA THR A 68 1.95 -32.02 22.67
C THR A 68 2.15 -31.04 23.83
N ASP A 69 3.41 -30.75 24.14
CA ASP A 69 3.87 -29.84 25.21
C ASP A 69 4.03 -28.38 24.73
N ARG A 70 3.47 -28.02 23.56
CA ARG A 70 3.68 -26.71 22.95
C ARG A 70 2.45 -26.07 22.30
N VAL A 71 2.42 -24.74 22.33
CA VAL A 71 1.36 -23.89 21.77
C VAL A 71 1.96 -22.82 20.87
N VAL A 72 1.33 -22.54 19.73
CA VAL A 72 1.67 -21.37 18.91
C VAL A 72 0.65 -20.28 19.18
N ILE A 73 1.12 -19.08 19.52
CA ILE A 73 0.29 -17.89 19.70
C ILE A 73 0.50 -17.00 18.47
N VAL A 74 -0.49 -16.89 17.59
CA VAL A 74 -0.47 -15.96 16.46
C VAL A 74 -1.17 -14.67 16.88
N ALA A 75 -0.42 -13.58 16.97
CA ALA A 75 -0.92 -12.38 17.63
C ALA A 75 -0.49 -11.09 16.93
N SER A 76 -1.41 -10.11 16.91
CA SER A 76 -1.03 -8.70 16.90
C SER A 76 -0.88 -8.21 18.35
N ARG A 77 -0.32 -7.00 18.52
CA ARG A 77 -0.05 -6.44 19.85
C ARG A 77 -1.36 -6.02 20.52
N CYS A 78 -1.76 -6.73 21.56
CA CYS A 78 -3.02 -6.53 22.28
C CYS A 78 -2.97 -7.14 23.69
N ALA A 79 -3.97 -6.89 24.52
CA ALA A 79 -4.04 -7.48 25.86
C ALA A 79 -4.18 -9.02 25.84
N ALA A 80 -4.88 -9.58 24.84
CA ALA A 80 -5.07 -11.02 24.68
C ALA A 80 -3.76 -11.81 24.54
N LEU A 81 -2.70 -11.19 24.01
CA LEU A 81 -1.38 -11.81 23.93
C LEU A 81 -0.85 -12.16 25.33
N VAL A 82 -0.98 -11.24 26.29
CA VAL A 82 -0.53 -11.45 27.67
C VAL A 82 -1.36 -12.54 28.35
N TYR A 83 -2.67 -12.59 28.07
CA TYR A 83 -3.57 -13.63 28.58
C TYR A 83 -3.10 -15.02 28.11
N ALA A 84 -2.83 -15.15 26.81
CA ALA A 84 -2.39 -16.37 26.18
C ALA A 84 -1.02 -16.85 26.70
N MET A 85 -0.05 -15.95 26.84
CA MET A 85 1.28 -16.27 27.40
C MET A 85 1.15 -16.84 28.82
N LEU A 86 0.40 -16.17 29.70
CA LEU A 86 0.19 -16.64 31.07
C LEU A 86 -0.59 -17.95 31.11
N GLY A 87 -1.60 -18.11 30.26
CA GLY A 87 -2.36 -19.35 30.16
C GLY A 87 -1.49 -20.55 29.77
N CYS A 88 -0.60 -20.39 28.79
CA CYS A 88 0.36 -21.43 28.41
C CYS A 88 1.32 -21.79 29.55
N LEU A 89 1.92 -20.77 30.20
CA LEU A 89 2.85 -20.98 31.30
C LEU A 89 2.21 -21.68 32.50
N ARG A 90 0.95 -21.37 32.80
CA ARG A 90 0.17 -22.00 33.89
C ARG A 90 -0.29 -23.42 33.54
N ALA A 91 -0.50 -23.71 32.26
CA ALA A 91 -0.75 -25.06 31.77
C ALA A 91 0.53 -25.92 31.71
N GLY A 92 1.71 -25.34 31.98
CA GLY A 92 2.99 -26.01 31.86
C GLY A 92 3.41 -26.29 30.41
N LEU A 93 2.83 -25.55 29.44
CA LEU A 93 3.10 -25.72 28.01
C LEU A 93 4.07 -24.63 27.53
N ALA A 94 5.06 -25.02 26.75
CA ALA A 94 5.95 -24.07 26.09
C ALA A 94 5.22 -23.34 24.97
N PHE A 95 5.33 -22.02 24.89
CA PHE A 95 4.69 -21.27 23.81
C PHE A 95 5.71 -20.63 22.86
N THR A 96 5.29 -20.38 21.62
CA THR A 96 5.98 -19.43 20.72
C THR A 96 5.00 -18.33 20.33
N VAL A 97 5.50 -17.11 20.16
CA VAL A 97 4.73 -16.02 19.58
C VAL A 97 5.10 -15.87 18.10
N ALA A 98 4.12 -16.01 17.22
CA ALA A 98 4.23 -15.67 15.81
C ALA A 98 3.55 -14.32 15.59
N ASP A 99 4.32 -13.33 15.16
CA ASP A 99 3.81 -12.00 14.86
C ASP A 99 2.85 -12.08 13.66
N ALA A 100 1.64 -11.55 13.82
CA ALA A 100 0.66 -11.48 12.74
C ALA A 100 1.11 -10.61 11.56
N ALA A 101 2.14 -9.77 11.74
CA ALA A 101 2.79 -9.03 10.67
C ALA A 101 3.70 -9.92 9.78
N TYR A 102 4.01 -11.16 10.17
CA TYR A 102 4.77 -12.06 9.32
C TYR A 102 3.94 -12.56 8.13
N PRO A 103 4.59 -12.85 6.99
CA PRO A 103 3.89 -13.48 5.87
C PRO A 103 3.21 -14.80 6.30
N PRO A 104 2.01 -15.13 5.78
CA PRO A 104 1.30 -16.36 6.12
C PRO A 104 2.15 -17.64 5.93
N ALA A 105 3.04 -17.65 4.93
CA ALA A 105 3.95 -18.76 4.69
C ALA A 105 4.91 -18.99 5.88
N ARG A 106 5.42 -17.92 6.49
CA ARG A 106 6.32 -17.96 7.66
C ARG A 106 5.59 -18.43 8.91
N ILE A 107 4.37 -17.94 9.14
CA ILE A 107 3.53 -18.41 10.24
C ILE A 107 3.21 -19.90 10.07
N GLY A 108 2.83 -20.30 8.85
CA GLY A 108 2.57 -21.71 8.51
C GLY A 108 3.81 -22.59 8.67
N GLN A 109 5.01 -22.08 8.39
CA GLN A 109 6.28 -22.77 8.62
C GLN A 109 6.51 -23.02 10.10
N ILE A 110 6.34 -22.01 10.97
CA ILE A 110 6.45 -22.15 12.43
C ILE A 110 5.47 -23.21 12.94
N ILE A 111 4.20 -23.17 12.49
CA ILE A 111 3.17 -24.13 12.88
C ILE A 111 3.56 -25.55 12.42
N ARG A 112 4.06 -25.73 11.19
CA ARG A 112 4.51 -27.04 10.70
C ARG A 112 5.72 -27.57 11.46
N THR A 113 6.70 -26.72 11.77
CA THR A 113 7.93 -27.09 12.49
C THR A 113 7.63 -27.55 13.92
N LEU A 114 6.68 -26.90 14.59
CA LEU A 114 6.32 -27.22 15.97
C LEU A 114 5.21 -28.28 16.08
N ALA A 115 4.37 -28.43 15.05
CA ALA A 115 3.20 -29.30 15.03
C ALA A 115 2.36 -29.19 16.33
N PRO A 116 1.90 -27.98 16.71
CA PRO A 116 1.14 -27.80 17.95
C PRO A 116 -0.24 -28.47 17.86
N ALA A 117 -0.81 -28.86 19.00
CA ALA A 117 -2.21 -29.33 19.05
C ALA A 117 -3.19 -28.15 18.99
N VAL A 118 -2.82 -27.04 19.65
CA VAL A 118 -3.64 -25.82 19.75
C VAL A 118 -2.84 -24.62 19.26
N VAL A 119 -3.51 -23.76 18.49
CA VAL A 119 -3.04 -22.44 18.11
C VAL A 119 -3.96 -21.39 18.72
N LEU A 120 -3.40 -20.46 19.49
CA LEU A 120 -4.13 -19.33 20.05
C LEU A 120 -4.01 -18.14 19.09
N ARG A 121 -5.15 -17.53 18.75
CA ARG A 121 -5.24 -16.36 17.88
C ARG A 121 -5.63 -15.15 18.72
N CYS A 122 -4.80 -14.10 18.72
CA CYS A 122 -4.98 -12.91 19.54
C CYS A 122 -5.01 -11.63 18.67
N GLY A 123 -5.90 -10.70 18.99
CA GLY A 123 -6.08 -9.45 18.23
C GLY A 123 -6.57 -9.70 16.81
N ASP A 124 -6.14 -8.85 15.87
CA ASP A 124 -6.58 -8.85 14.46
C ASP A 124 -5.83 -9.88 13.58
N ALA A 125 -5.17 -10.86 14.20
CA ALA A 125 -4.43 -11.89 13.49
C ALA A 125 -5.36 -12.71 12.58
N SER A 126 -5.03 -12.81 11.29
CA SER A 126 -5.69 -13.74 10.36
C SER A 126 -4.86 -15.00 10.22
N LEU A 127 -5.50 -16.16 10.34
CA LEU A 127 -4.84 -17.45 10.19
C LEU A 127 -5.78 -18.42 9.49
N ASP A 128 -5.31 -18.97 8.37
CA ASP A 128 -5.90 -20.13 7.72
C ASP A 128 -4.95 -21.32 7.89
N ALA A 129 -5.14 -22.07 8.97
CA ALA A 129 -4.31 -23.22 9.32
C ALA A 129 -5.14 -24.50 9.30
N SER A 130 -4.69 -25.48 8.53
CA SER A 130 -5.23 -26.84 8.55
C SER A 130 -4.41 -27.71 9.50
N GLY A 131 -5.08 -28.53 10.31
CA GLY A 131 -4.44 -29.42 11.28
C GLY A 131 -4.77 -29.09 12.74
N PRO A 132 -4.18 -28.04 13.35
CA PRO A 132 -4.37 -27.73 14.76
C PRO A 132 -5.75 -27.13 15.06
N ILE A 133 -6.16 -27.21 16.33
CA ILE A 133 -7.34 -26.49 16.84
C ILE A 133 -6.98 -25.00 16.95
N VAL A 134 -7.64 -24.15 16.17
CA VAL A 134 -7.44 -22.69 16.22
C VAL A 134 -8.48 -22.05 17.13
N VAL A 135 -8.04 -21.35 18.17
CA VAL A 135 -8.91 -20.77 19.20
C VAL A 135 -8.65 -19.28 19.29
N THR A 136 -9.71 -18.47 19.30
CA THR A 136 -9.58 -17.02 19.44
C THR A 136 -9.60 -16.63 20.90
N VAL A 137 -8.66 -15.78 21.31
CA VAL A 137 -8.63 -15.17 22.64
C VAL A 137 -9.11 -13.72 22.53
N PRO A 138 -10.31 -13.39 23.05
CA PRO A 138 -10.83 -12.02 23.02
C PRO A 138 -9.94 -11.06 23.80
N GLU A 139 -9.85 -9.81 23.34
CA GLU A 139 -9.08 -8.77 24.04
C GLU A 139 -9.85 -8.18 25.22
N ALA A 140 -11.16 -7.97 25.08
CA ALA A 140 -11.99 -7.42 26.14
C ALA A 140 -12.08 -8.41 27.33
N PRO A 141 -11.80 -8.00 28.58
CA PRO A 141 -11.74 -8.95 29.71
C PRO A 141 -13.06 -9.68 29.93
N ALA A 142 -14.20 -9.02 29.74
CA ALA A 142 -15.51 -9.63 29.91
C ALA A 142 -15.77 -10.75 28.89
N GLU A 143 -15.39 -10.53 27.63
CA GLU A 143 -15.51 -11.52 26.56
C GLU A 143 -14.51 -12.67 26.77
N ALA A 144 -13.28 -12.36 27.20
CA ALA A 144 -12.26 -13.34 27.51
C ALA A 144 -12.68 -14.25 28.68
N LEU A 145 -13.28 -13.69 29.74
CA LEU A 145 -13.85 -14.44 30.86
C LEU A 145 -15.06 -15.28 30.45
N GLN A 146 -15.82 -14.86 29.43
CA GLN A 146 -16.92 -15.66 28.90
C GLN A 146 -16.41 -16.82 28.03
N ALA A 147 -15.39 -16.57 27.21
CA ALA A 147 -14.78 -17.58 26.34
C ALA A 147 -13.95 -18.60 27.13
N PHE A 148 -13.27 -18.14 28.17
CA PHE A 148 -12.42 -18.93 29.07
C PHE A 148 -12.87 -18.70 30.52
N PRO A 149 -14.03 -19.24 30.91
CA PRO A 149 -14.52 -19.09 32.27
C PRO A 149 -13.52 -19.70 33.25
N TRP A 150 -13.43 -19.10 34.43
CA TRP A 150 -12.69 -19.72 35.52
C TRP A 150 -13.29 -21.08 35.83
N GLN A 151 -12.44 -22.10 35.94
CA GLN A 151 -12.86 -23.46 36.25
C GLN A 151 -12.06 -23.99 37.44
N GLN A 152 -12.69 -24.77 38.30
CA GLN A 152 -12.01 -25.40 39.42
C GLN A 152 -11.27 -26.68 38.96
N VAL A 153 -10.29 -26.51 38.08
CA VAL A 153 -9.44 -27.59 37.54
C VAL A 153 -8.07 -27.54 38.21
N ALA A 154 -7.56 -28.70 38.62
CA ALA A 154 -6.19 -28.84 39.10
C ALA A 154 -5.21 -28.65 37.93
N LEU A 155 -4.51 -27.52 37.92
CA LEU A 155 -3.44 -27.25 36.96
C LEU A 155 -2.16 -28.03 37.34
N PRO A 156 -1.31 -28.38 36.37
CA PRO A 156 -0.06 -29.09 36.65
C PRO A 156 0.92 -28.25 37.47
N ILE A 157 1.76 -28.92 38.27
CA ILE A 157 2.90 -28.26 38.92
C ILE A 157 3.99 -28.07 37.86
N VAL A 158 4.43 -26.82 37.70
CA VAL A 158 5.42 -26.41 36.69
C VAL A 158 6.80 -26.39 37.31
N ASN A 159 7.77 -27.08 36.70
CA ASN A 159 9.17 -27.07 37.12
C ASN A 159 9.92 -25.91 36.42
N PRO A 160 10.70 -25.08 37.13
CA PRO A 160 11.50 -24.00 36.52
C PRO A 160 12.49 -24.43 35.42
N GLU A 161 12.91 -25.70 35.43
CA GLU A 161 13.82 -26.30 34.44
C GLU A 161 13.09 -26.80 33.18
N GLN A 162 11.76 -26.87 33.18
CA GLN A 162 10.99 -27.31 32.02
C GLN A 162 10.89 -26.18 30.96
N PRO A 163 10.73 -26.51 29.66
CA PRO A 163 10.55 -25.53 28.60
C PRO A 163 9.40 -24.55 28.88
N ALA A 164 9.66 -23.25 28.72
CA ALA A 164 8.68 -22.18 28.96
C ALA A 164 8.26 -21.51 27.65
N TYR A 165 9.23 -21.23 26.78
CA TYR A 165 8.97 -20.62 25.47
C TYR A 165 10.01 -21.02 24.44
N ILE A 166 9.61 -20.91 23.18
CA ILE A 166 10.45 -21.10 22.01
C ILE A 166 10.45 -19.79 21.23
N THR A 167 11.64 -19.27 20.92
CA THR A 167 11.79 -18.06 20.09
C THR A 167 12.46 -18.45 18.79
N PHE A 168 11.87 -18.07 17.65
CA PHE A 168 12.45 -18.34 16.34
C PHE A 168 13.36 -17.21 15.89
N THR A 169 14.55 -17.55 15.41
CA THR A 169 15.45 -16.62 14.72
C THR A 169 15.70 -17.07 13.28
N SER A 170 16.25 -16.18 12.46
CA SER A 170 16.76 -16.55 11.13
C SER A 170 17.81 -17.67 11.24
N GLY A 171 17.86 -18.54 10.22
CA GLY A 171 18.70 -19.73 10.24
C GLY A 171 19.64 -19.82 9.05
N SER A 172 20.89 -20.19 9.31
CA SER A 172 21.94 -20.35 8.29
C SER A 172 21.63 -21.40 7.21
N THR A 173 20.68 -22.31 7.46
CA THR A 173 20.21 -23.32 6.49
C THR A 173 19.06 -22.82 5.61
N GLY A 174 18.58 -21.58 5.85
CA GLY A 174 17.43 -20.97 5.19
C GLY A 174 16.07 -21.31 5.77
N GLU A 175 16.03 -21.99 6.91
CA GLU A 175 14.82 -22.25 7.68
C GLU A 175 14.98 -21.63 9.09
N PRO A 176 13.92 -21.06 9.69
CA PRO A 176 13.99 -20.46 11.01
C PRO A 176 14.32 -21.52 12.06
N LYS A 177 15.22 -21.17 12.98
CA LYS A 177 15.65 -22.04 14.07
C LYS A 177 14.94 -21.63 15.34
N GLY A 178 14.29 -22.58 16.02
CA GLY A 178 13.67 -22.34 17.32
C GLY A 178 14.71 -22.49 18.43
N ILE A 179 14.79 -21.53 19.35
CA ILE A 179 15.61 -21.61 20.56
C ILE A 179 14.69 -21.96 21.73
N VAL A 180 14.97 -23.06 22.41
CA VAL A 180 14.16 -23.57 23.53
C VAL A 180 14.68 -22.98 24.82
N THR A 181 13.84 -22.27 25.57
CA THR A 181 14.20 -21.65 26.84
C THR A 181 13.27 -22.14 27.95
N HIS A 182 13.87 -22.58 29.07
CA HIS A 182 13.12 -22.95 30.28
C HIS A 182 12.77 -21.70 31.11
N HIS A 183 12.04 -21.85 32.23
CA HIS A 183 11.53 -20.68 32.97
C HIS A 183 12.64 -19.86 33.66
N ALA A 184 13.60 -20.53 34.27
CA ALA A 184 14.60 -19.91 35.14
C ALA A 184 15.41 -18.71 34.57
N PRO A 185 15.85 -18.66 33.30
CA PRO A 185 16.66 -17.56 32.79
C PRO A 185 15.89 -16.25 32.76
N LEU A 186 14.59 -16.31 32.45
CA LEU A 186 13.75 -15.13 32.47
C LEU A 186 13.49 -14.66 33.91
N VAL A 187 13.22 -15.58 34.84
CA VAL A 187 13.04 -15.26 36.26
C VAL A 187 14.31 -14.61 36.82
N HIS A 188 15.47 -15.21 36.57
CA HIS A 188 16.76 -14.66 36.94
C HIS A 188 16.97 -13.24 36.40
N PHE A 189 16.66 -13.02 35.12
CA PHE A 189 16.77 -11.69 34.52
C PHE A 189 15.82 -10.70 35.18
N ILE A 190 14.55 -11.05 35.40
CA ILE A 190 13.55 -10.17 36.02
C ILE A 190 13.99 -9.79 37.43
N ASP A 191 14.40 -10.76 38.25
CA ASP A 191 14.83 -10.52 39.63
C ASP A 191 16.06 -9.60 39.70
N TRP A 192 17.01 -9.79 38.78
CA TRP A 192 18.14 -8.88 38.64
C TRP A 192 17.68 -7.49 38.20
N HIS A 193 16.84 -7.41 37.17
CA HIS A 193 16.41 -6.15 36.57
C HIS A 193 15.65 -5.28 37.57
N VAL A 194 14.65 -5.86 38.27
CA VAL A 194 13.86 -5.17 39.30
C VAL A 194 14.77 -4.60 40.39
N ARG A 195 15.71 -5.40 40.90
CA ARG A 195 16.65 -4.96 41.96
C ARG A 195 17.64 -3.92 41.48
N GLN A 196 18.20 -4.10 40.28
CA GLN A 196 19.23 -3.23 39.73
C GLN A 196 18.70 -1.84 39.42
N HIS A 197 17.44 -1.73 38.98
CA HIS A 197 16.86 -0.47 38.51
C HIS A 197 15.82 0.13 39.46
N GLY A 198 15.50 -0.55 40.57
CA GLY A 198 14.61 -0.03 41.61
C GLY A 198 13.19 0.21 41.10
N PHE A 199 12.67 -0.75 40.33
CA PHE A 199 11.31 -0.69 39.83
C PHE A 199 10.29 -0.94 40.93
N THR A 200 9.11 -0.34 40.77
CA THR A 200 8.03 -0.39 41.74
C THR A 200 6.69 -0.58 41.05
N GLN A 201 5.65 -0.90 41.81
CA GLN A 201 4.26 -0.94 41.32
C GLN A 201 3.76 0.39 40.73
N ALA A 202 4.44 1.51 40.99
CA ALA A 202 4.10 2.81 40.41
C ALA A 202 4.57 2.99 38.97
N ASP A 203 5.39 2.06 38.46
CA ASP A 203 5.92 2.12 37.10
C ASP A 203 4.90 1.64 36.07
N THR A 204 4.93 2.31 34.91
CA THR A 204 4.25 1.91 33.68
C THR A 204 5.28 1.51 32.63
N PHE A 205 5.23 0.26 32.20
CA PHE A 205 6.12 -0.34 31.21
C PHE A 205 5.45 -0.36 29.85
N SER A 206 6.18 -0.03 28.79
CA SER A 206 5.65 -0.15 27.43
C SER A 206 5.83 -1.55 26.86
N LEU A 207 4.83 -2.02 26.11
CA LEU A 207 4.93 -3.24 25.29
C LEU A 207 5.38 -2.86 23.87
N LEU A 208 6.62 -2.41 23.71
CA LEU A 208 7.14 -1.93 22.42
C LEU A 208 8.04 -2.92 21.70
N SER A 209 8.58 -3.93 22.39
CA SER A 209 9.41 -4.95 21.77
C SER A 209 8.67 -5.68 20.65
N GLY A 210 9.42 -6.14 19.63
CA GLY A 210 8.86 -6.92 18.52
C GLY A 210 8.33 -8.27 19.02
N LEU A 211 7.13 -8.67 18.58
CA LEU A 211 6.40 -9.80 19.19
C LEU A 211 7.04 -11.16 18.95
N GLY A 212 7.73 -11.34 17.82
CA GLY A 212 8.47 -12.57 17.51
C GLY A 212 9.87 -12.66 18.12
N HIS A 213 10.25 -11.74 19.01
CA HIS A 213 11.60 -11.69 19.61
C HIS A 213 11.51 -11.83 21.14
N ASP A 214 12.55 -12.39 21.76
CA ASP A 214 12.56 -12.65 23.20
C ASP A 214 12.45 -11.42 24.12
N PRO A 215 12.83 -10.17 23.73
CA PRO A 215 12.62 -9.00 24.58
C PRO A 215 11.16 -8.70 24.93
N VAL A 216 10.18 -9.21 24.16
CA VAL A 216 8.77 -9.05 24.51
C VAL A 216 8.44 -9.68 25.88
N TYR A 217 9.17 -10.73 26.28
CA TYR A 217 8.91 -11.41 27.53
C TYR A 217 9.31 -10.56 28.74
N ARG A 218 10.39 -9.79 28.68
CA ARG A 218 10.70 -8.84 29.77
C ARG A 218 9.72 -7.66 29.82
N ASP A 219 9.20 -7.19 28.68
CA ASP A 219 8.17 -6.14 28.65
C ASP A 219 6.90 -6.58 29.38
N VAL A 220 6.58 -7.87 29.32
CA VAL A 220 5.40 -8.45 29.96
C VAL A 220 5.67 -8.86 31.40
N PHE A 221 6.69 -9.68 31.64
CA PHE A 221 6.82 -10.38 32.92
C PHE A 221 7.54 -9.55 33.98
N THR A 222 8.34 -8.55 33.61
CA THR A 222 8.95 -7.62 34.59
C THR A 222 7.87 -6.84 35.35
N PRO A 223 6.96 -6.08 34.70
CA PRO A 223 5.92 -5.35 35.42
C PRO A 223 4.97 -6.25 36.22
N LEU A 224 4.60 -7.40 35.65
CA LEU A 224 3.68 -8.34 36.31
C LEU A 224 4.24 -8.96 37.59
N SER A 225 5.57 -9.11 37.69
CA SER A 225 6.23 -9.62 38.90
C SER A 225 6.16 -8.67 40.10
N ILE A 226 5.94 -7.37 39.86
CA ILE A 226 6.01 -6.31 40.87
C ILE A 226 4.70 -5.53 41.08
N GLY A 227 3.61 -5.92 40.42
CA GLY A 227 2.33 -5.20 40.54
C GLY A 227 2.24 -3.92 39.68
N ALA A 228 3.19 -3.72 38.75
CA ALA A 228 3.23 -2.56 37.86
C ALA A 228 2.29 -2.71 36.65
N THR A 229 2.17 -1.65 35.84
CA THR A 229 1.24 -1.62 34.70
C THR A 229 1.95 -1.83 33.37
N ILE A 230 1.36 -2.65 32.48
CA ILE A 230 1.76 -2.74 31.06
C ILE A 230 0.90 -1.79 30.23
N ALA A 231 1.53 -0.85 29.53
CA ALA A 231 0.90 -0.01 28.52
C ALA A 231 1.12 -0.60 27.11
N CYS A 232 0.03 -0.93 26.45
CA CYS A 232 0.00 -1.59 25.14
C CYS A 232 -0.53 -0.62 24.07
N PRO A 233 0.32 -0.16 23.13
CA PRO A 233 -0.12 0.69 22.03
C PRO A 233 -0.87 -0.11 20.97
N ALA A 234 -1.76 0.57 20.24
CA ALA A 234 -2.37 0.00 19.05
C ALA A 234 -1.37 -0.02 17.89
N GLN A 235 -1.51 -0.96 16.96
CA GLN A 235 -0.57 -1.11 15.84
C GLN A 235 -0.35 0.17 15.01
N PRO A 236 -1.39 0.97 14.64
CA PRO A 236 -1.19 2.21 13.88
C PRO A 236 -0.38 3.29 14.63
N THR A 237 -0.39 3.25 15.96
CA THR A 237 0.36 4.19 16.81
C THR A 237 1.87 3.98 16.68
N LEU A 238 2.32 2.76 16.39
CA LEU A 238 3.75 2.42 16.32
C LEU A 238 4.42 2.89 15.04
N THR A 239 3.65 3.10 13.99
CA THR A 239 4.18 3.51 12.68
C THR A 239 4.16 5.02 12.49
N ASP A 240 3.39 5.77 13.30
CA ASP A 240 3.35 7.23 13.26
C ASP A 240 4.20 7.83 14.40
N PRO A 241 5.31 8.54 14.09
CA PRO A 241 6.18 9.14 15.10
C PRO A 241 5.41 10.02 16.11
N SER A 242 4.54 10.90 15.61
CA SER A 242 3.82 11.88 16.41
C SER A 242 2.81 11.19 17.33
N GLN A 243 2.09 10.19 16.81
CA GLN A 243 1.16 9.40 17.64
C GLN A 243 1.90 8.58 18.69
N LEU A 244 3.06 7.99 18.36
CA LEU A 244 3.85 7.22 19.32
C LEU A 244 4.32 8.08 20.49
N ALA A 245 4.94 9.23 20.21
CA ALA A 245 5.39 10.14 21.26
C ALA A 245 4.22 10.68 22.10
N GLY A 246 3.12 11.04 21.44
CA GLY A 246 1.89 11.44 22.12
C GLY A 246 1.33 10.36 23.03
N TRP A 247 1.34 9.10 22.58
CA TRP A 247 0.89 7.95 23.37
C TRP A 247 1.80 7.70 24.58
N ILE A 248 3.13 7.74 24.41
CA ILE A 248 4.10 7.59 25.51
C ILE A 248 3.81 8.63 26.61
N HIS A 249 3.61 9.89 26.22
CA HIS A 249 3.30 10.97 27.14
C HIS A 249 1.94 10.79 27.82
N GLN A 250 0.88 10.48 27.05
CA GLN A 250 -0.48 10.32 27.57
C GLN A 250 -0.65 9.14 28.52
N GLN A 251 0.03 8.03 28.27
CA GLN A 251 -0.04 6.84 29.13
C GLN A 251 0.89 6.92 30.34
N GLY A 252 1.67 8.00 30.48
CA GLY A 252 2.63 8.14 31.58
C GLY A 252 3.65 7.00 31.59
N VAL A 253 4.12 6.57 30.42
CA VAL A 253 5.11 5.50 30.32
C VAL A 253 6.40 5.93 31.01
N SER A 254 6.89 5.09 31.90
CA SER A 254 8.08 5.34 32.72
C SER A 254 9.29 4.49 32.33
N VAL A 255 9.05 3.31 31.75
CA VAL A 255 10.09 2.36 31.35
C VAL A 255 9.83 1.88 29.92
N ILE A 256 10.86 2.01 29.08
CA ILE A 256 10.82 1.55 27.69
C ILE A 256 12.03 0.66 27.40
N HIS A 257 11.78 -0.51 26.81
CA HIS A 257 12.79 -1.26 26.07
C HIS A 257 12.69 -0.92 24.58
N LEU A 258 13.82 -0.63 23.96
CA LEU A 258 13.82 -0.17 22.58
C LEU A 258 15.10 -0.52 21.82
N THR A 259 14.96 -0.53 20.50
CA THR A 259 16.07 -0.57 19.56
C THR A 259 16.45 0.88 19.20
N PRO A 260 17.70 1.14 18.76
CA PRO A 260 18.07 2.48 18.28
C PRO A 260 17.12 3.05 17.21
N PRO A 261 16.62 2.29 16.20
CA PRO A 261 15.61 2.80 15.26
C PRO A 261 14.30 3.24 15.93
N LEU A 262 13.80 2.47 16.90
CA LEU A 262 12.60 2.84 17.65
C LEU A 262 12.85 4.09 18.51
N GLY A 263 14.04 4.23 19.10
CA GLY A 263 14.44 5.45 19.78
C GLY A 263 14.38 6.65 18.84
N LYS A 264 14.93 6.54 17.63
CA LYS A 264 14.86 7.62 16.65
C LYS A 264 13.41 8.00 16.31
N LEU A 265 12.52 7.01 16.20
CA LEU A 265 11.10 7.28 15.99
C LEU A 265 10.49 8.14 17.12
N ILE A 266 10.75 7.74 18.36
CA ILE A 266 10.25 8.44 19.56
C ILE A 266 10.80 9.86 19.60
N GLU A 267 12.10 10.03 19.35
CA GLU A 267 12.75 11.34 19.27
C GLU A 267 12.11 12.25 18.24
N THR A 268 11.92 11.74 17.02
CA THR A 268 11.33 12.53 15.94
C THR A 268 9.90 12.90 16.25
N GLY A 269 9.12 11.96 16.79
CA GLY A 269 7.75 12.20 17.24
C GLY A 269 7.64 13.27 18.33
N ALA A 270 8.53 13.21 19.34
CA ALA A 270 8.54 14.19 20.42
C ALA A 270 8.91 15.58 19.91
N HIS A 271 9.89 15.70 19.00
CA HIS A 271 10.22 16.95 18.35
C HIS A 271 9.06 17.52 17.52
N MET A 272 8.38 16.68 16.73
CA MET A 272 7.20 17.10 15.95
C MET A 272 6.09 17.66 16.85
N ASN A 273 5.91 17.07 18.04
CA ASN A 273 4.88 17.48 18.99
C ASN A 273 5.33 18.61 19.92
N GLY A 274 6.60 19.02 19.89
CA GLY A 274 7.18 19.93 20.90
C GLY A 274 7.10 19.37 22.33
N GLN A 275 7.18 18.05 22.48
CA GLN A 275 6.98 17.34 23.74
C GLN A 275 8.31 17.03 24.44
N VAL A 276 8.31 17.12 25.77
CA VAL A 276 9.32 16.53 26.64
C VAL A 276 8.68 15.34 27.36
N LEU A 277 9.35 14.20 27.34
CA LEU A 277 8.92 12.95 27.94
C LEU A 277 9.50 12.84 29.36
N ASP A 278 9.04 13.73 30.25
CA ASP A 278 9.52 13.91 31.63
C ASP A 278 9.21 12.74 32.57
N GLN A 279 8.16 11.97 32.29
CA GLN A 279 7.79 10.77 33.05
C GLN A 279 8.69 9.56 32.75
N LEU A 280 9.47 9.58 31.67
CA LEU A 280 10.41 8.49 31.37
C LEU A 280 11.55 8.47 32.39
N ARG A 281 11.65 7.36 33.11
CA ARG A 281 12.72 7.07 34.07
C ARG A 281 13.84 6.26 33.44
N TYR A 282 13.50 5.31 32.56
CA TYR A 282 14.48 4.39 31.97
C TYR A 282 14.25 4.09 30.49
N LEU A 283 15.36 4.05 29.76
CA LEU A 283 15.45 3.65 28.35
C LEU A 283 16.48 2.52 28.22
N PHE A 284 16.01 1.32 27.88
CA PHE A 284 16.84 0.12 27.75
C PHE A 284 17.07 -0.22 26.29
N TRP A 285 18.27 0.12 25.81
CA TRP A 285 18.71 -0.06 24.43
C TRP A 285 19.18 -1.48 24.19
N GLY A 286 18.80 -2.09 23.08
CA GLY A 286 19.33 -3.40 22.70
C GLY A 286 19.05 -3.76 21.24
N GLY A 287 19.62 -4.88 20.81
CA GLY A 287 19.43 -5.42 19.46
C GLY A 287 20.31 -4.80 18.37
N ASP A 288 20.75 -3.54 18.53
CA ASP A 288 21.63 -2.86 17.57
C ASP A 288 22.59 -1.89 18.28
N ALA A 289 23.60 -1.39 17.57
CA ALA A 289 24.55 -0.41 18.09
C ALA A 289 23.88 0.95 18.28
N LEU A 290 23.90 1.46 19.52
CA LEU A 290 23.47 2.82 19.83
C LEU A 290 24.55 3.83 19.44
N SER A 291 24.20 4.81 18.60
CA SER A 291 25.11 5.89 18.25
C SER A 291 25.11 6.99 19.32
N PRO A 292 26.27 7.62 19.62
CA PRO A 292 26.34 8.76 20.53
C PRO A 292 25.43 9.92 20.11
N ALA A 293 25.29 10.17 18.81
CA ALA A 293 24.42 11.22 18.29
C ALA A 293 22.94 10.98 18.65
N LEU A 294 22.44 9.76 18.45
CA LEU A 294 21.07 9.42 18.81
C LEU A 294 20.86 9.51 20.33
N TYR A 295 21.83 9.06 21.12
CA TYR A 295 21.78 9.20 22.57
C TYR A 295 21.62 10.66 23.00
N GLN A 296 22.39 11.59 22.44
CA GLN A 296 22.26 13.02 22.77
C GLN A 296 20.90 13.61 22.34
N GLN A 297 20.38 13.20 21.17
CA GLN A 297 19.04 13.63 20.72
C GLN A 297 17.93 13.16 21.67
N ILE A 298 18.03 11.92 22.16
CA ILE A 298 17.08 11.36 23.11
C ILE A 298 17.15 12.07 24.46
N ARG A 299 18.36 12.39 24.94
CA ARG A 299 18.52 13.16 26.18
C ARG A 299 17.82 14.52 26.12
N ALA A 300 17.76 15.15 24.95
CA ALA A 300 17.06 16.43 24.80
C ALA A 300 15.55 16.31 25.01
N ILE A 301 14.94 15.19 24.60
CA ILE A 301 13.50 14.97 24.75
C ILE A 301 13.12 14.23 26.04
N ALA A 302 14.04 13.50 26.67
CA ALA A 302 13.82 12.73 27.89
C ALA A 302 14.96 12.95 28.89
N PRO A 303 15.12 14.18 29.43
CA PRO A 303 16.30 14.58 30.20
C PRO A 303 16.45 13.85 31.54
N CYS A 304 15.36 13.33 32.09
CA CYS A 304 15.34 12.58 33.36
C CYS A 304 15.60 11.08 33.17
N ALA A 305 15.59 10.57 31.93
CA ALA A 305 15.66 9.16 31.67
C ALA A 305 17.10 8.64 31.71
N VAL A 306 17.33 7.60 32.50
CA VAL A 306 18.60 6.86 32.51
C VAL A 306 18.61 5.90 31.31
N SER A 307 19.63 6.04 30.46
CA SER A 307 19.84 5.14 29.33
C SER A 307 20.77 3.99 29.71
N VAL A 308 20.36 2.76 29.38
CA VAL A 308 21.12 1.55 29.68
C VAL A 308 21.25 0.72 28.40
N ASN A 309 22.47 0.43 27.98
CA ASN A 309 22.75 -0.48 26.87
C ASN A 309 22.73 -1.93 27.36
N PHE A 310 21.96 -2.78 26.69
CA PHE A 310 21.83 -4.20 26.96
C PHE A 310 22.46 -5.04 25.85
N TYR A 311 23.14 -6.10 26.27
CA TYR A 311 23.75 -7.07 25.39
C TYR A 311 23.34 -8.50 25.75
N GLY A 312 22.96 -9.26 24.74
CA GLY A 312 22.56 -10.65 24.82
C GLY A 312 22.19 -11.18 23.43
N THR A 313 22.05 -12.50 23.32
CA THR A 313 21.46 -13.17 22.17
C THR A 313 20.26 -13.99 22.63
N THR A 314 19.41 -14.43 21.71
CA THR A 314 18.24 -15.27 22.06
C THR A 314 18.64 -16.58 22.74
N GLU A 315 19.83 -17.12 22.45
CA GLU A 315 20.44 -18.28 23.12
C GLU A 315 20.87 -18.00 24.57
N THR A 316 21.02 -16.74 24.93
CA THR A 316 21.33 -16.26 26.28
C THR A 316 20.21 -15.32 26.72
N PRO A 317 19.03 -15.88 27.05
CA PRO A 317 17.76 -15.17 26.97
C PRO A 317 17.77 -13.80 27.63
N GLN A 318 17.13 -12.82 27.00
CA GLN A 318 17.09 -11.41 27.44
C GLN A 318 18.45 -10.70 27.27
N ALA A 319 18.96 -10.07 28.33
CA ALA A 319 20.27 -9.44 28.33
C ALA A 319 21.13 -10.06 29.44
N MET A 320 22.38 -10.41 29.09
CA MET A 320 23.36 -11.01 30.00
C MET A 320 24.47 -10.04 30.39
N ALA A 321 24.53 -8.88 29.74
CA ALA A 321 25.42 -7.79 30.09
C ALA A 321 24.74 -6.46 29.88
N PHE A 322 25.23 -5.46 30.61
CA PHE A 322 24.70 -4.11 30.53
C PHE A 322 25.76 -3.05 30.80
N HIS A 323 25.50 -1.86 30.25
CA HIS A 323 26.27 -0.65 30.51
C HIS A 323 25.30 0.52 30.70
N THR A 324 25.35 1.18 31.84
CA THR A 324 24.62 2.45 32.04
C THR A 324 25.39 3.56 31.35
N LEU A 325 24.74 4.28 30.44
CA LEU A 325 25.39 5.36 29.70
C LEU A 325 25.63 6.55 30.64
N ASP A 326 26.85 7.06 30.61
CA ASP A 326 27.23 8.31 31.27
C ASP A 326 26.94 9.49 30.32
N PRO A 327 26.10 10.46 30.72
CA PRO A 327 25.88 11.72 30.01
C PRO A 327 27.14 12.47 29.56
N ASP A 328 28.21 12.38 30.34
CA ASP A 328 29.44 13.17 30.19
C ASP A 328 30.56 12.39 29.50
N SER A 329 30.29 11.13 29.13
CA SER A 329 31.24 10.25 28.46
C SER A 329 31.39 10.57 26.96
N ASP A 330 32.61 10.92 26.54
CA ASP A 330 33.00 11.16 25.14
C ASP A 330 33.47 9.86 24.43
N THR A 331 32.78 8.76 24.68
CA THR A 331 33.11 7.47 24.04
C THR A 331 32.61 7.43 22.61
N SER A 332 33.51 7.18 21.66
CA SER A 332 33.18 6.97 20.24
C SER A 332 32.30 5.74 19.98
N ARG A 333 32.27 4.77 20.92
CA ARG A 333 31.40 3.58 20.90
C ARG A 333 30.85 3.30 22.29
N VAL A 334 29.56 2.96 22.36
CA VAL A 334 28.91 2.55 23.60
C VAL A 334 29.39 1.14 23.99
N PRO A 335 30.00 0.95 25.18
CA PRO A 335 30.42 -0.37 25.65
C PRO A 335 29.25 -1.35 25.81
N LEU A 336 29.54 -2.65 25.76
CA LEU A 336 28.61 -3.70 26.20
C LEU A 336 28.53 -3.76 27.73
N GLY A 337 29.57 -3.29 28.40
CA GLY A 337 29.66 -3.26 29.85
C GLY A 337 30.13 -4.57 30.44
N LYS A 338 29.58 -4.94 31.59
CA LYS A 338 29.92 -6.17 32.32
C LYS A 338 28.71 -7.10 32.37
N GLY A 339 28.98 -8.38 32.65
CA GLY A 339 27.92 -9.34 32.83
C GLY A 339 27.01 -8.97 34.01
N ILE A 340 25.73 -9.28 33.90
CA ILE A 340 24.79 -9.21 35.03
C ILE A 340 25.18 -10.22 36.11
N ALA A 341 24.50 -10.22 37.26
CA ALA A 341 24.73 -11.24 38.28
C ALA A 341 24.68 -12.65 37.66
N ASN A 342 25.64 -13.52 38.01
CA ASN A 342 25.79 -14.88 37.46
C ASN A 342 25.97 -14.98 35.92
N ALA A 343 26.34 -13.89 35.24
CA ALA A 343 26.72 -13.91 33.83
C ALA A 343 28.09 -13.26 33.64
N GLN A 344 28.87 -13.74 32.66
CA GLN A 344 30.16 -13.18 32.30
C GLN A 344 30.32 -13.06 30.78
N LEU A 345 30.95 -11.97 30.35
CA LEU A 345 31.44 -11.82 28.98
C LEU A 345 32.93 -12.20 28.93
N LEU A 346 33.23 -13.36 28.38
CA LEU A 346 34.61 -13.83 28.20
C LEU A 346 35.06 -13.51 26.77
N VAL A 347 36.05 -12.66 26.58
CA VAL A 347 36.60 -12.36 25.26
C VAL A 347 37.84 -13.22 25.05
N VAL A 348 37.78 -14.15 24.09
CA VAL A 348 38.80 -15.19 23.92
C VAL A 348 39.44 -15.18 22.53
N ASP A 349 40.70 -15.57 22.46
CA ASP A 349 41.41 -15.79 21.20
C ASP A 349 41.14 -17.18 20.59
N SER A 350 41.79 -17.47 19.46
CA SER A 350 41.68 -18.77 18.77
C SER A 350 42.17 -19.98 19.58
N THR A 351 42.93 -19.75 20.66
CA THR A 351 43.44 -20.78 21.58
C THR A 351 42.63 -20.87 22.87
N ASN A 352 41.46 -20.18 22.92
CA ASN A 352 40.59 -20.05 24.08
C ASN A 352 41.27 -19.40 25.31
N GLN A 353 42.23 -18.50 25.10
CA GLN A 353 42.79 -17.67 26.16
C GLN A 353 42.08 -16.31 26.22
N LEU A 354 41.96 -15.73 27.42
CA LEU A 354 41.42 -14.38 27.56
C LEU A 354 42.34 -13.36 26.89
N VAL A 355 41.79 -12.54 26.00
CA VAL A 355 42.53 -11.45 25.37
C VAL A 355 42.86 -10.34 26.38
N GLY A 356 43.89 -9.55 26.07
CA GLY A 356 44.23 -8.33 26.79
C GLY A 356 43.30 -7.16 26.45
N ALA A 357 43.45 -6.05 27.17
CA ALA A 357 42.73 -4.81 26.85
C ALA A 357 43.20 -4.27 25.49
N GLY A 358 42.26 -3.94 24.60
CA GLY A 358 42.53 -3.50 23.23
C GLY A 358 42.81 -4.63 22.22
N GLU A 359 42.99 -5.88 22.66
CA GLU A 359 43.14 -7.03 21.77
C GLU A 359 41.77 -7.58 21.33
N THR A 360 41.67 -8.01 20.07
CA THR A 360 40.42 -8.53 19.50
C THR A 360 40.28 -10.02 19.76
N GLY A 361 39.12 -10.45 20.25
CA GLY A 361 38.75 -11.87 20.38
C GLY A 361 37.26 -12.11 20.17
N GLU A 362 36.83 -13.37 20.22
CA GLU A 362 35.42 -13.76 20.20
C GLU A 362 34.78 -13.60 21.58
N ILE A 363 33.57 -13.04 21.63
CA ILE A 363 32.80 -12.90 22.87
C ILE A 363 32.06 -14.21 23.14
N LEU A 364 32.32 -14.81 24.29
CA LEU A 364 31.55 -15.90 24.86
C LEU A 364 30.68 -15.36 26.00
N ILE A 365 29.46 -15.89 26.12
CA ILE A 365 28.60 -15.61 27.28
C ILE A 365 28.58 -16.85 28.17
N ARG A 366 29.11 -16.73 29.37
CA ARG A 366 29.12 -17.79 30.39
C ARG A 366 28.04 -17.50 31.43
N SER A 367 27.15 -18.45 31.67
CA SER A 367 26.06 -18.32 32.64
C SER A 367 25.46 -19.70 32.94
N PRO A 368 24.92 -19.96 34.14
CA PRO A 368 24.08 -21.13 34.38
C PRO A 368 22.65 -20.94 33.84
N TYR A 369 22.31 -19.75 33.32
CA TYR A 369 20.99 -19.38 32.80
C TYR A 369 20.99 -19.28 31.26
N LEU A 370 21.68 -20.18 30.57
CA LEU A 370 21.61 -20.29 29.11
C LEU A 370 20.29 -20.96 28.69
N SER A 371 19.90 -20.79 27.42
CA SER A 371 18.79 -21.58 26.88
C SER A 371 19.17 -23.06 26.76
N GLN A 372 18.19 -23.94 26.53
CA GLN A 372 18.42 -25.39 26.40
C GLN A 372 19.08 -25.77 25.08
N GLY A 373 19.05 -24.87 24.09
CA GLY A 373 19.60 -25.08 22.75
C GLY A 373 18.58 -24.86 21.64
N TYR A 374 18.85 -25.50 20.50
CA TYR A 374 18.06 -25.37 19.29
C TYR A 374 17.07 -26.54 19.14
N TRP A 375 15.82 -26.20 18.82
CA TRP A 375 14.72 -27.14 18.60
C TRP A 375 15.06 -28.12 17.47
N GLY A 376 15.13 -29.41 17.79
CA GLY A 376 15.40 -30.47 16.82
C GLY A 376 16.82 -30.48 16.24
N ASP A 377 17.77 -29.72 16.80
CA ASP A 377 19.14 -29.61 16.29
C ASP A 377 20.20 -29.75 17.41
N PRO A 378 20.44 -30.99 17.90
CA PRO A 378 21.43 -31.24 18.95
C PRO A 378 22.86 -30.96 18.49
N ALA A 379 23.17 -31.14 17.20
CA ALA A 379 24.51 -30.90 16.66
C ALA A 379 24.88 -29.42 16.70
N LEU A 380 23.97 -28.53 16.28
CA LEU A 380 24.18 -27.09 16.40
C LEU A 380 24.23 -26.65 17.87
N THR A 381 23.41 -27.28 18.72
CA THR A 381 23.40 -27.02 20.16
C THR A 381 24.76 -27.33 20.78
N GLU A 382 25.35 -28.48 20.51
CA GLU A 382 26.67 -28.86 21.03
C GLU A 382 27.78 -27.95 20.48
N ALA A 383 27.70 -27.58 19.19
CA ALA A 383 28.68 -26.70 18.55
C ALA A 383 28.68 -25.26 19.14
N LYS A 384 27.52 -24.76 19.57
CA LYS A 384 27.37 -23.38 20.05
C LYS A 384 27.40 -23.24 21.56
N PHE A 385 26.90 -24.22 22.31
CA PHE A 385 26.86 -24.23 23.77
C PHE A 385 27.98 -25.13 24.30
N ILE A 386 29.18 -24.59 24.33
CA ILE A 386 30.40 -25.32 24.67
C ILE A 386 30.59 -25.42 26.19
N VAL A 387 31.36 -26.41 26.63
CA VAL A 387 31.90 -26.44 27.99
C VAL A 387 32.84 -25.25 28.17
N ASN A 388 32.80 -24.61 29.33
CA ASN A 388 33.70 -23.52 29.67
C ASN A 388 35.17 -23.96 29.51
N PRO A 389 35.94 -23.37 28.57
CA PRO A 389 37.28 -23.84 28.25
C PRO A 389 38.28 -23.66 29.40
N PHE A 390 37.94 -22.84 30.41
CA PHE A 390 38.80 -22.56 31.56
C PHE A 390 38.62 -23.53 32.72
N THR A 391 37.48 -24.23 32.80
CA THR A 391 37.17 -25.15 33.92
C THR A 391 37.02 -26.60 33.46
N GLY A 392 36.59 -26.85 32.23
CA GLY A 392 36.37 -28.20 31.70
C GLY A 392 35.21 -28.96 32.36
N HIS A 393 34.42 -28.32 33.21
CA HIS A 393 33.27 -28.95 33.90
C HIS A 393 32.02 -28.92 33.04
N ALA A 394 31.38 -30.07 32.80
CA ALA A 394 30.20 -30.18 31.93
C ALA A 394 29.00 -29.29 32.34
N GLY A 395 28.84 -29.02 33.64
CA GLY A 395 27.79 -28.13 34.16
C GLY A 395 28.10 -26.64 34.05
N ASP A 396 29.31 -26.28 33.61
CA ASP A 396 29.76 -24.91 33.42
C ASP A 396 29.89 -24.63 31.92
N ARG A 397 28.89 -23.96 31.35
CA ARG A 397 28.77 -23.80 29.89
C ARG A 397 28.89 -22.35 29.46
N CYS A 398 29.39 -22.17 28.24
CA CYS A 398 29.49 -20.91 27.53
C CYS A 398 28.73 -21.00 26.20
N TYR A 399 28.09 -19.91 25.79
CA TYR A 399 27.54 -19.76 24.46
C TYR A 399 28.51 -18.97 23.55
N ARG A 400 28.81 -19.51 22.37
CA ARG A 400 29.62 -18.86 21.32
C ARG A 400 28.75 -17.90 20.49
N THR A 401 28.92 -16.60 20.73
CA THR A 401 28.08 -15.58 20.11
C THR A 401 28.39 -15.34 18.63
N GLY A 402 29.62 -15.62 18.19
CA GLY A 402 30.16 -15.18 16.90
C GLY A 402 30.45 -13.68 16.82
N ASP A 403 30.21 -12.92 17.89
CA ASP A 403 30.56 -11.50 18.00
C ASP A 403 32.05 -11.35 18.35
N LEU A 404 32.70 -10.36 17.76
CA LEU A 404 34.06 -9.96 18.08
C LEU A 404 34.04 -8.75 19.02
N GLY A 405 34.94 -8.76 19.99
CA GLY A 405 35.06 -7.72 21.00
C GLY A 405 36.47 -7.55 21.53
N THR A 406 36.60 -6.60 22.45
CA THR A 406 37.82 -6.36 23.23
C THR A 406 37.46 -5.90 24.64
N TYR A 407 38.39 -6.04 25.58
CA TYR A 407 38.26 -5.45 26.92
C TYR A 407 38.70 -3.99 26.96
N LEU A 408 37.95 -3.19 27.71
CA LEU A 408 38.32 -1.83 28.12
C LEU A 408 39.13 -1.86 29.42
N ALA A 409 39.76 -0.73 29.76
CA ALA A 409 40.63 -0.63 30.94
C ALA A 409 39.93 -0.92 32.28
N ASP A 410 38.61 -0.74 32.34
CA ASP A 410 37.78 -1.02 33.51
C ASP A 410 37.28 -2.47 33.59
N GLY A 411 37.67 -3.32 32.62
CA GLY A 411 37.24 -4.71 32.48
C GLY A 411 35.89 -4.90 31.80
N SER A 412 35.24 -3.83 31.32
CA SER A 412 34.05 -3.96 30.48
C SER A 412 34.42 -4.45 29.07
N ALA A 413 33.47 -5.10 28.39
CA ALA A 413 33.63 -5.49 27.01
C ALA A 413 33.10 -4.42 26.06
N SER A 414 33.74 -4.28 24.90
CA SER A 414 33.30 -3.45 23.78
C SER A 414 33.10 -4.29 22.53
N PHE A 415 32.07 -3.95 21.75
CA PHE A 415 31.73 -4.66 20.51
C PHE A 415 32.49 -4.09 19.32
N LEU A 416 33.10 -4.98 18.53
CA LEU A 416 33.90 -4.63 17.36
C LEU A 416 33.24 -5.02 16.04
N GLY A 417 32.34 -6.01 16.05
CA GLY A 417 31.66 -6.52 14.86
C GLY A 417 31.32 -8.00 14.98
N ARG A 418 30.99 -8.65 13.87
CA ARG A 418 30.79 -10.11 13.81
C ARG A 418 31.95 -10.79 13.10
N GLY A 419 32.31 -11.99 13.55
CA GLY A 419 33.29 -12.85 12.90
C GLY A 419 32.70 -13.76 11.82
N ASP A 420 31.38 -13.85 11.74
CA ASP A 420 30.63 -14.66 10.77
C ASP A 420 29.88 -13.80 9.73
N SER A 421 29.12 -14.44 8.83
CA SER A 421 28.36 -13.77 7.76
C SER A 421 27.01 -13.19 8.22
N GLN A 422 26.69 -13.28 9.50
CA GLN A 422 25.42 -12.80 10.03
C GLN A 422 25.47 -11.28 10.19
N VAL A 423 24.31 -10.65 10.01
CA VAL A 423 24.20 -9.19 10.11
C VAL A 423 23.06 -8.81 11.04
N LYS A 424 23.21 -7.69 11.75
CA LYS A 424 22.13 -7.06 12.52
C LYS A 424 21.67 -5.84 11.75
N ILE A 425 20.40 -5.81 11.36
CA ILE A 425 19.80 -4.68 10.65
C ILE A 425 18.54 -4.28 11.40
N ARG A 426 18.50 -3.05 11.92
CA ARG A 426 17.36 -2.47 12.63
C ARG A 426 16.96 -3.29 13.87
N GLY A 427 17.93 -3.89 14.55
CA GLY A 427 17.70 -4.79 15.68
C GLY A 427 17.26 -6.21 15.33
N HIS A 428 17.10 -6.55 14.04
CA HIS A 428 16.82 -7.91 13.60
C HIS A 428 18.11 -8.65 13.26
N ARG A 429 18.21 -9.87 13.76
CA ARG A 429 19.31 -10.80 13.46
C ARG A 429 18.98 -11.52 12.15
N ILE A 430 19.80 -11.32 11.12
CA ILE A 430 19.55 -11.80 9.75
C ILE A 430 20.71 -12.70 9.30
N GLU A 431 20.37 -13.93 8.91
CA GLU A 431 21.26 -14.84 8.20
C GLU A 431 21.13 -14.60 6.69
N LEU A 432 22.19 -14.10 6.06
CA LEU A 432 22.18 -13.77 4.62
C LEU A 432 21.86 -15.01 3.75
N ALA A 433 22.28 -16.19 4.19
CA ALA A 433 21.99 -17.46 3.53
C ALA A 433 20.49 -17.78 3.46
N GLU A 434 19.66 -17.32 4.41
CA GLU A 434 18.21 -17.51 4.33
C GLU A 434 17.59 -16.73 3.17
N ILE A 435 18.13 -15.55 2.92
CA ILE A 435 17.72 -14.71 1.79
C ILE A 435 18.24 -15.30 0.48
N GLU A 436 19.51 -15.71 0.43
CA GLU A 436 20.12 -16.38 -0.73
C GLU A 436 19.32 -17.62 -1.15
N ASN A 437 18.93 -18.46 -0.17
CA ASN A 437 18.12 -19.65 -0.41
C ASN A 437 16.70 -19.29 -0.88
N ALA A 438 16.07 -18.27 -0.30
CA ALA A 438 14.75 -17.83 -0.76
C ALA A 438 14.78 -17.29 -2.20
N ILE A 439 15.82 -16.55 -2.57
CA ILE A 439 16.00 -16.01 -3.93
C ILE A 439 16.27 -17.15 -4.92
N THR A 440 17.14 -18.09 -4.58
CA THR A 440 17.49 -19.22 -5.46
C THR A 440 16.37 -20.24 -5.64
N ARG A 441 15.34 -20.25 -4.78
CA ARG A 441 14.09 -20.98 -5.02
C ARG A 441 13.27 -20.39 -6.18
N HIS A 442 13.53 -19.15 -6.59
CA HIS A 442 12.86 -18.55 -7.75
C HIS A 442 13.37 -19.20 -9.06
N PRO A 443 12.48 -19.71 -9.94
CA PRO A 443 12.88 -20.56 -11.07
C PRO A 443 13.74 -19.86 -12.13
N HIS A 444 13.83 -18.53 -12.10
CA HIS A 444 14.65 -17.76 -13.04
C HIS A 444 16.06 -17.44 -12.50
N ILE A 445 16.36 -17.75 -11.24
CA ILE A 445 17.67 -17.46 -10.63
C ILE A 445 18.46 -18.75 -10.46
N GLY A 446 19.69 -18.78 -10.98
CA GLY A 446 20.59 -19.92 -10.83
C GLY A 446 21.49 -19.81 -9.60
N GLN A 447 22.01 -18.61 -9.34
CA GLN A 447 22.89 -18.34 -8.19
C GLN A 447 22.56 -16.97 -7.60
N CYS A 448 22.69 -16.85 -6.28
CA CYS A 448 22.55 -15.57 -5.60
C CYS A 448 23.55 -15.49 -4.45
N VAL A 449 24.12 -14.30 -4.24
CA VAL A 449 24.89 -13.95 -3.05
C VAL A 449 24.36 -12.64 -2.51
N VAL A 450 24.06 -12.62 -1.22
CA VAL A 450 23.58 -11.42 -0.53
C VAL A 450 24.71 -10.87 0.32
N VAL A 451 24.85 -9.55 0.29
CA VAL A 451 25.78 -8.82 1.14
C VAL A 451 25.05 -7.70 1.86
N ALA A 452 25.47 -7.42 3.09
CA ALA A 452 25.14 -6.17 3.74
C ALA A 452 26.13 -5.11 3.25
N ASN A 453 25.64 -4.17 2.46
CA ASN A 453 26.42 -3.00 2.10
C ASN A 453 26.36 -2.00 3.26
N HIS A 454 27.55 -1.61 3.75
CA HIS A 454 27.73 -0.64 4.82
C HIS A 454 28.07 0.73 4.20
N ASP A 455 27.08 1.38 3.59
CA ASP A 455 27.23 2.78 3.15
C ASP A 455 27.12 3.74 4.34
N ILE A 456 27.62 4.98 4.15
CA ILE A 456 27.99 6.01 5.15
C ILE A 456 26.90 6.34 6.21
N ALA A 457 25.66 5.86 6.08
CA ALA A 457 24.56 6.14 7.02
C ALA A 457 23.67 4.95 7.43
N SER A 458 23.61 3.85 6.67
CA SER A 458 22.75 2.70 7.01
C SER A 458 23.21 1.40 6.36
N ILE A 459 22.99 0.27 7.06
CA ILE A 459 23.25 -1.07 6.54
C ILE A 459 22.09 -1.48 5.64
N ARG A 460 22.37 -1.87 4.39
CA ARG A 460 21.35 -2.30 3.42
C ARG A 460 21.70 -3.66 2.81
N LEU A 461 20.69 -4.46 2.54
CA LEU A 461 20.84 -5.75 1.88
C LEU A 461 20.88 -5.56 0.35
N VAL A 462 21.95 -6.05 -0.29
CA VAL A 462 22.13 -6.08 -1.75
C VAL A 462 22.25 -7.53 -2.19
N ALA A 463 21.36 -7.95 -3.09
CA ALA A 463 21.39 -9.28 -3.68
C ALA A 463 22.04 -9.23 -5.07
N TYR A 464 23.10 -10.02 -5.25
CA TYR A 464 23.75 -10.22 -6.54
C TYR A 464 23.27 -11.54 -7.13
N CYS A 465 22.54 -11.46 -8.24
CA CYS A 465 21.81 -12.57 -8.83
C CYS A 465 22.38 -12.91 -10.22
N VAL A 466 22.53 -14.19 -10.50
CA VAL A 466 22.82 -14.71 -11.84
C VAL A 466 21.54 -15.36 -12.36
N GLY A 467 20.94 -14.71 -13.36
CA GLY A 467 19.69 -15.16 -13.98
C GLY A 467 19.93 -16.32 -14.95
N GLN A 468 19.06 -17.33 -14.93
CA GLN A 468 18.94 -18.32 -16.00
C GLN A 468 17.96 -17.87 -17.10
N LYS A 469 17.03 -16.97 -16.75
CA LYS A 469 16.04 -16.35 -17.64
C LYS A 469 15.88 -14.87 -17.27
N PRO A 470 15.39 -14.01 -18.18
CA PRO A 470 15.06 -12.63 -17.85
C PRO A 470 14.07 -12.56 -16.68
N THR A 471 14.38 -11.73 -15.69
CA THR A 471 13.52 -11.44 -14.53
C THR A 471 13.83 -10.03 -14.04
N SER A 472 12.89 -9.41 -13.34
CA SER A 472 13.07 -8.05 -12.81
C SER A 472 13.29 -8.03 -11.29
N ALA A 473 13.85 -6.95 -10.77
CA ALA A 473 14.00 -6.74 -9.33
C ALA A 473 12.64 -6.74 -8.61
N ASP A 474 11.60 -6.20 -9.25
CA ASP A 474 10.24 -6.15 -8.70
C ASP A 474 9.60 -7.54 -8.60
N GLU A 475 9.81 -8.41 -9.59
CA GLU A 475 9.36 -9.81 -9.54
C GLU A 475 9.98 -10.56 -8.36
N LEU A 476 11.30 -10.42 -8.18
CA LEU A 476 12.00 -11.04 -7.06
C LEU A 476 11.52 -10.48 -5.71
N ARG A 477 11.35 -9.16 -5.61
CA ARG A 477 10.85 -8.50 -4.39
C ARG A 477 9.46 -8.99 -4.01
N GLN A 478 8.54 -9.09 -4.98
CA GLN A 478 7.19 -9.62 -4.75
C GLN A 478 7.21 -11.10 -4.34
N ALA A 479 8.05 -11.92 -4.98
CA ALA A 479 8.19 -13.33 -4.63
C ALA A 479 8.72 -13.52 -3.19
N LEU A 480 9.65 -12.67 -2.76
CA LEU A 480 10.22 -12.71 -1.41
C LEU A 480 9.28 -12.17 -0.34
N ALA A 481 8.51 -11.11 -0.63
CA ALA A 481 7.55 -10.53 0.33
C ALA A 481 6.48 -11.55 0.80
N GLY A 482 6.18 -12.56 -0.03
CA GLY A 482 5.30 -13.67 0.36
C GLY A 482 5.95 -14.74 1.26
N GLN A 483 7.28 -14.74 1.42
CA GLN A 483 8.04 -15.83 2.06
C GLN A 483 8.86 -15.37 3.26
N LEU A 484 9.49 -14.20 3.15
CA LEU A 484 10.38 -13.62 4.15
C LEU A 484 9.73 -12.39 4.78
N PRO A 485 9.98 -12.14 6.09
CA PRO A 485 9.62 -10.86 6.70
C PRO A 485 10.24 -9.67 5.93
N ASP A 486 9.55 -8.53 5.92
CA ASP A 486 9.94 -7.34 5.14
C ASP A 486 11.38 -6.88 5.40
N TYR A 487 11.87 -6.98 6.65
CA TYR A 487 13.24 -6.59 7.01
C TYR A 487 14.34 -7.49 6.41
N MET A 488 13.98 -8.66 5.87
CA MET A 488 14.91 -9.58 5.20
C MET A 488 14.91 -9.42 3.68
N VAL A 489 13.97 -8.67 3.10
CA VAL A 489 13.90 -8.49 1.65
C VAL A 489 14.99 -7.51 1.21
N PRO A 490 15.87 -7.87 0.25
CA PRO A 490 16.91 -6.97 -0.25
C PRO A 490 16.35 -5.67 -0.80
N ALA A 491 17.05 -4.56 -0.52
CA ALA A 491 16.71 -3.26 -1.08
C ALA A 491 17.04 -3.24 -2.58
N LEU A 492 18.20 -3.79 -2.96
CA LEU A 492 18.73 -3.80 -4.32
C LEU A 492 18.92 -5.23 -4.84
N PHE A 493 18.64 -5.41 -6.14
CA PHE A 493 18.91 -6.62 -6.89
C PHE A 493 19.81 -6.29 -8.08
N MET A 494 21.04 -6.78 -8.05
CA MET A 494 22.04 -6.60 -9.09
C MET A 494 22.13 -7.87 -9.94
N PHE A 495 21.87 -7.77 -11.23
CA PHE A 495 21.97 -8.90 -12.15
C PHE A 495 23.36 -8.96 -12.78
N LEU A 496 24.04 -10.09 -12.62
CA LEU A 496 25.38 -10.36 -13.15
C LEU A 496 25.34 -11.53 -14.13
N ASP A 497 26.25 -11.51 -15.11
CA ASP A 497 26.46 -12.66 -16.00
C ASP A 497 27.03 -13.88 -15.24
N ALA A 498 27.91 -13.63 -14.26
CA ALA A 498 28.46 -14.64 -13.38
C ALA A 498 28.91 -14.01 -12.04
N LEU A 499 28.92 -14.80 -10.96
CA LEU A 499 29.50 -14.36 -9.69
C LEU A 499 31.04 -14.38 -9.78
N PRO A 500 31.73 -13.33 -9.30
CA PRO A 500 33.19 -13.34 -9.24
C PRO A 500 33.67 -14.40 -8.26
N LEU A 501 34.67 -15.17 -8.66
CA LEU A 501 35.25 -16.25 -7.85
C LEU A 501 36.71 -15.95 -7.52
N THR A 502 37.13 -16.30 -6.30
CA THR A 502 38.53 -16.40 -5.89
C THR A 502 39.24 -17.52 -6.66
N PRO A 503 40.59 -17.55 -6.69
CA PRO A 503 41.35 -18.65 -7.31
C PRO A 503 41.01 -20.05 -6.76
N ASN A 504 40.44 -20.12 -5.55
CA ASN A 504 40.01 -21.36 -4.90
C ASN A 504 38.53 -21.72 -5.18
N GLY A 505 37.86 -21.03 -6.11
CA GLY A 505 36.48 -21.32 -6.51
C GLY A 505 35.40 -20.86 -5.53
N LYS A 506 35.74 -20.11 -4.47
CA LYS A 506 34.76 -19.46 -3.58
C LYS A 506 34.36 -18.10 -4.14
N VAL A 507 33.13 -17.64 -3.91
CA VAL A 507 32.69 -16.29 -4.30
C VAL A 507 33.58 -15.22 -3.67
N ASP A 508 34.13 -14.34 -4.50
CA ASP A 508 34.89 -13.18 -4.07
C ASP A 508 33.94 -12.00 -3.82
N LYS A 509 33.46 -11.86 -2.59
CA LYS A 509 32.58 -10.76 -2.18
C LYS A 509 33.22 -9.37 -2.35
N ARG A 510 34.56 -9.26 -2.39
CA ARG A 510 35.26 -7.98 -2.57
C ARG A 510 35.33 -7.55 -4.04
N ALA A 511 35.22 -8.51 -4.96
CA ALA A 511 35.21 -8.27 -6.39
C ALA A 511 33.80 -8.04 -6.94
N LEU A 512 32.76 -8.06 -6.09
CA LEU A 512 31.40 -7.71 -6.49
C LEU A 512 31.35 -6.24 -6.91
N PRO A 513 30.67 -5.89 -8.02
CA PRO A 513 30.57 -4.51 -8.46
C PRO A 513 29.83 -3.68 -7.42
N ALA A 514 30.28 -2.44 -7.22
CA ALA A 514 29.58 -1.50 -6.36
C ALA A 514 28.14 -1.29 -6.90
N PRO A 515 27.13 -1.21 -6.01
CA PRO A 515 25.75 -1.04 -6.45
C PRO A 515 25.49 0.34 -7.09
N PHE A 516 26.40 1.30 -6.90
CA PHE A 516 26.24 2.67 -7.40
C PHE A 516 27.51 3.15 -8.09
N ASP A 517 27.32 4.01 -9.09
CA ASP A 517 28.38 4.76 -9.76
C ASP A 517 28.21 6.23 -9.39
N ASP A 518 29.09 6.75 -8.53
CA ASP A 518 29.11 8.14 -8.05
C ASP A 518 29.43 9.17 -9.15
N SER A 519 29.75 8.70 -10.37
CA SER A 519 30.27 9.53 -11.46
C SER A 519 29.20 10.19 -12.34
N ALA A 520 27.92 9.84 -12.19
CA ALA A 520 26.84 10.33 -13.05
C ALA A 520 25.86 11.26 -12.32
N SER A 521 26.22 12.53 -12.13
CA SER A 521 25.26 13.56 -11.72
C SER A 521 24.41 13.98 -12.93
N LEU A 522 23.23 13.38 -13.08
CA LEU A 522 22.22 13.91 -14.01
C LEU A 522 21.70 15.25 -13.48
N PRO A 523 21.42 16.24 -14.36
CA PRO A 523 20.73 17.45 -13.94
C PRO A 523 19.33 17.10 -13.42
N LEU A 524 19.08 17.36 -12.14
CA LEU A 524 17.82 17.06 -11.48
C LEU A 524 16.79 18.17 -11.74
N SER A 525 15.51 17.79 -11.80
CA SER A 525 14.43 18.78 -11.80
C SER A 525 14.33 19.48 -10.43
N PRO A 526 13.77 20.70 -10.33
CA PRO A 526 13.63 21.39 -9.05
C PRO A 526 12.81 20.61 -8.02
N LEU A 527 11.85 19.79 -8.47
CA LEU A 527 11.09 18.91 -7.59
C LEU A 527 11.93 17.70 -7.15
N ALA A 528 12.73 17.12 -8.05
CA ALA A 528 13.65 16.02 -7.72
C ALA A 528 14.71 16.46 -6.70
N GLU A 529 15.23 17.69 -6.80
CA GLU A 529 16.15 18.25 -5.80
C GLU A 529 15.50 18.41 -4.43
N LYS A 530 14.27 18.93 -4.38
CA LYS A 530 13.51 19.08 -3.13
C LYS A 530 13.19 17.73 -2.49
N LEU A 531 12.73 16.75 -3.28
CA LEU A 531 12.47 15.40 -2.82
C LEU A 531 13.75 14.71 -2.33
N SER A 532 14.83 14.80 -3.10
CA SER A 532 16.14 14.25 -2.72
C SER A 532 16.64 14.89 -1.42
N THR A 533 16.46 16.20 -1.23
CA THR A 533 16.84 16.89 0.01
C THR A 533 15.98 16.48 1.19
N ALA A 534 14.67 16.36 1.01
CA ALA A 534 13.74 15.95 2.06
C ALA A 534 14.03 14.51 2.51
N TRP A 535 14.14 13.59 1.56
CA TRP A 535 14.44 12.18 1.85
C TRP A 535 15.87 11.98 2.35
N ALA A 536 16.85 12.77 1.89
CA ALA A 536 18.20 12.75 2.45
C ALA A 536 18.21 13.08 3.95
N ARG A 537 17.38 14.03 4.40
CA ARG A 537 17.22 14.35 5.82
C ARG A 537 16.53 13.23 6.60
N ILE A 538 15.45 12.67 6.04
CA ILE A 538 14.68 11.57 6.67
C ILE A 538 15.56 10.32 6.83
N LEU A 539 16.29 9.96 5.79
CA LEU A 539 17.20 8.81 5.75
C LEU A 539 18.57 9.12 6.36
N GLN A 540 18.80 10.37 6.77
CA GLN A 540 20.07 10.88 7.32
C GLN A 540 21.30 10.59 6.44
N VAL A 541 21.13 10.68 5.13
CA VAL A 541 22.22 10.53 4.16
C VAL A 541 22.71 11.90 3.68
N PRO A 542 24.02 12.12 3.44
CA PRO A 542 24.53 13.41 2.98
C PRO A 542 24.03 13.78 1.57
N ARG A 543 23.93 12.78 0.70
CA ARG A 543 23.40 12.86 -0.67
C ARG A 543 22.69 11.56 -1.01
N LEU A 544 21.77 11.68 -1.95
CA LEU A 544 20.88 10.61 -2.34
C LEU A 544 20.87 10.49 -3.87
N ASP A 545 20.96 9.28 -4.41
CA ASP A 545 20.90 9.04 -5.86
C ASP A 545 19.43 9.07 -6.31
N ALA A 546 19.09 10.05 -7.13
CA ALA A 546 17.72 10.25 -7.58
C ALA A 546 17.22 9.16 -8.54
N ARG A 547 18.10 8.28 -9.06
CA ARG A 547 17.73 7.13 -9.89
C ARG A 547 17.13 5.97 -9.09
N LEU A 548 17.26 6.01 -7.77
CA LEU A 548 16.81 4.96 -6.88
C LEU A 548 15.45 5.30 -6.30
N SER A 549 14.66 4.26 -6.08
CA SER A 549 13.40 4.35 -5.37
C SER A 549 13.60 4.48 -3.86
N PHE A 550 12.58 4.92 -3.13
CA PHE A 550 12.66 5.10 -1.69
C PHE A 550 13.09 3.82 -0.96
N VAL A 551 12.60 2.66 -1.39
CA VAL A 551 12.98 1.36 -0.83
C VAL A 551 14.46 1.04 -1.09
N GLU A 552 14.93 1.28 -2.31
CA GLU A 552 16.34 1.06 -2.70
C GLU A 552 17.30 2.01 -1.97
N LEU A 553 16.80 3.20 -1.63
CA LEU A 553 17.48 4.19 -0.81
C LEU A 553 17.58 3.80 0.67
N GLY A 554 17.06 2.63 1.05
CA GLY A 554 17.08 2.15 2.42
C GLY A 554 15.90 2.64 3.24
N GLY A 555 14.85 3.14 2.58
CA GLY A 555 13.57 3.40 3.21
C GLY A 555 13.02 2.16 3.91
N ASP A 556 12.46 2.35 5.09
CA ASP A 556 11.71 1.36 5.86
C ASP A 556 10.29 1.86 6.12
N SER A 557 9.47 0.97 6.68
CA SER A 557 8.14 1.31 7.21
C SER A 557 8.15 2.54 8.13
N LEU A 558 9.25 2.80 8.83
CA LEU A 558 9.41 3.96 9.72
C LEU A 558 9.59 5.29 8.96
N SER A 559 10.59 5.33 8.09
CA SER A 559 10.89 6.47 7.24
C SER A 559 9.86 6.66 6.14
N PHE A 560 9.11 5.60 5.77
CA PHE A 560 8.04 5.65 4.78
C PHE A 560 6.94 6.61 5.19
N VAL A 561 6.55 6.67 6.47
CA VAL A 561 5.51 7.59 6.94
C VAL A 561 6.00 9.04 6.87
N GLN A 562 7.24 9.30 7.27
CA GLN A 562 7.85 10.62 7.18
C GLN A 562 8.03 11.07 5.73
N ALA A 563 8.50 10.16 4.86
CA ALA A 563 8.68 10.39 3.44
C ALA A 563 7.36 10.56 2.70
N SER A 564 6.31 9.84 3.10
CA SER A 564 4.95 10.02 2.60
C SER A 564 4.43 11.40 2.93
N ARG A 565 4.56 11.86 4.19
CA ARG A 565 4.17 13.22 4.58
C ARG A 565 4.95 14.29 3.83
N ALA A 566 6.27 14.15 3.75
CA ALA A 566 7.10 15.10 3.02
C ALA A 566 6.76 15.13 1.52
N LEU A 567 6.44 13.98 0.93
CA LEU A 567 5.97 13.88 -0.45
C LEU A 567 4.61 14.59 -0.59
N GLU A 568 3.64 14.28 0.26
CA GLU A 568 2.31 14.90 0.26
C GLU A 568 2.37 16.42 0.47
N GLU A 569 3.26 16.93 1.33
CA GLU A 569 3.50 18.37 1.50
C GLU A 569 4.08 19.03 0.24
N LEU A 570 4.91 18.31 -0.53
CA LEU A 570 5.57 18.82 -1.72
C LEU A 570 4.67 18.77 -2.98
N ILE A 571 3.84 17.74 -3.12
CA ILE A 571 3.04 17.49 -4.35
C ILE A 571 1.52 17.44 -4.11
N GLY A 572 1.04 17.58 -2.88
CA GLY A 572 -0.37 17.68 -2.51
C GLY A 572 -1.18 16.39 -2.50
N HIS A 573 -0.56 15.24 -2.83
CA HIS A 573 -1.18 13.91 -2.80
C HIS A 573 -0.12 12.81 -2.76
N LEU A 574 -0.53 11.55 -2.53
CA LEU A 574 0.34 10.37 -2.50
C LEU A 574 0.07 9.45 -3.71
N PRO A 575 0.99 9.35 -4.68
CA PRO A 575 0.89 8.40 -5.79
C PRO A 575 0.90 6.95 -5.28
N GLN A 576 0.19 6.04 -5.96
CA GLN A 576 0.25 4.61 -5.61
C GLN A 576 1.65 4.04 -5.89
N ARG A 577 2.16 3.24 -4.95
CA ARG A 577 3.49 2.59 -5.04
C ARG A 577 4.66 3.56 -5.25
N TRP A 578 4.54 4.81 -4.80
CA TRP A 578 5.56 5.84 -4.95
C TRP A 578 6.92 5.40 -4.40
N GLU A 579 6.93 4.54 -3.39
CA GLU A 579 8.13 4.03 -2.73
C GLU A 579 9.01 3.13 -3.62
N THR A 580 8.42 2.60 -4.69
CA THR A 580 9.12 1.79 -5.70
C THR A 580 9.53 2.58 -6.94
N LEU A 581 9.13 3.85 -7.03
CA LEU A 581 9.50 4.73 -8.13
C LEU A 581 10.80 5.48 -7.81
N PRO A 582 11.77 5.53 -8.75
CA PRO A 582 12.91 6.42 -8.68
C PRO A 582 12.52 7.87 -8.38
N VAL A 583 13.29 8.58 -7.56
CA VAL A 583 13.03 9.99 -7.22
C VAL A 583 12.90 10.87 -8.47
N CYS A 584 13.73 10.63 -9.50
CA CYS A 584 13.68 11.38 -10.76
C CYS A 584 12.35 11.16 -11.48
N GLN A 585 11.89 9.91 -11.57
CA GLN A 585 10.63 9.56 -12.20
C GLN A 585 9.44 10.09 -11.40
N LEU A 586 9.49 9.97 -10.06
CA LEU A 586 8.46 10.51 -9.16
C LEU A 586 8.34 12.03 -9.29
N ALA A 587 9.47 12.72 -9.43
CA ALA A 587 9.50 14.16 -9.63
C ALA A 587 9.05 14.58 -11.04
N GLU A 588 9.34 13.79 -12.07
CA GLU A 588 8.85 14.06 -13.43
C GLU A 588 7.33 13.90 -13.54
N LEU A 589 6.78 12.84 -12.95
CA LEU A 589 5.34 12.60 -12.89
C LEU A 589 4.56 13.73 -12.18
N ASN A 590 5.23 14.46 -11.28
CA ASN A 590 4.60 15.48 -10.43
C ASN A 590 5.17 16.89 -10.64
N ALA A 591 5.99 17.11 -11.67
CA ALA A 591 6.57 18.41 -11.92
C ALA A 591 5.46 19.42 -12.28
N PRO A 592 5.43 20.61 -11.65
CA PRO A 592 4.53 21.66 -12.08
C PRO A 592 4.89 22.02 -13.53
N LEU A 593 3.91 21.92 -14.43
CA LEU A 593 4.06 22.20 -15.86
C LEU A 593 4.70 23.59 -16.04
N LYS A 594 6.00 23.63 -16.36
CA LYS A 594 6.72 24.87 -16.69
C LYS A 594 5.99 25.52 -17.87
N SER A 595 5.74 26.80 -17.72
CA SER A 595 5.06 27.71 -18.65
C SER A 595 5.50 27.53 -20.12
N ALA A 596 4.84 26.63 -20.84
CA ALA A 596 4.88 26.53 -22.30
C ALA A 596 3.70 27.32 -22.90
N TRP A 597 3.51 28.56 -22.43
CA TRP A 597 2.59 29.52 -23.05
C TRP A 597 3.20 30.04 -24.35
N ARG A 598 3.21 29.19 -25.40
CA ARG A 598 3.26 29.60 -26.83
C ARG A 598 3.18 28.45 -27.85
N VAL A 599 3.20 27.18 -27.45
CA VAL A 599 2.98 26.04 -28.40
C VAL A 599 1.61 25.38 -28.22
N MET A 600 1.01 25.49 -27.02
CA MET A 600 -0.30 24.92 -26.71
C MET A 600 -1.48 25.59 -27.44
N GLU A 601 -1.29 26.79 -27.99
CA GLU A 601 -2.37 27.54 -28.62
C GLU A 601 -2.54 27.28 -30.11
N MET A 602 -1.54 26.79 -30.85
CA MET A 602 -1.71 26.56 -32.30
C MET A 602 -2.72 25.43 -32.60
N PRO A 603 -2.66 24.27 -31.94
CA PRO A 603 -3.63 23.19 -32.17
C PRO A 603 -5.04 23.53 -31.64
N VAL A 604 -5.13 24.33 -30.58
CA VAL A 604 -6.41 24.80 -30.02
C VAL A 604 -7.00 25.89 -30.93
N PHE A 605 -6.19 26.80 -31.46
CA PHE A 605 -6.61 27.83 -32.41
C PHE A 605 -7.05 27.25 -33.76
N VAL A 606 -6.34 26.24 -34.30
CA VAL A 606 -6.74 25.54 -35.53
C VAL A 606 -8.02 24.72 -35.32
N ARG A 607 -8.20 24.10 -34.15
CA ARG A 607 -9.44 23.41 -33.76
C ARG A 607 -10.59 24.38 -33.60
N MET A 608 -10.35 25.53 -32.98
CA MET A 608 -11.33 26.62 -32.92
C MET A 608 -11.71 27.05 -34.33
N LEU A 609 -10.76 27.35 -35.21
CA LEU A 609 -11.02 27.78 -36.60
C LEU A 609 -11.78 26.72 -37.42
N ALA A 610 -11.55 25.43 -37.23
CA ALA A 610 -12.30 24.38 -37.91
C ALA A 610 -13.76 24.30 -37.41
N ILE A 611 -13.98 24.40 -36.10
CA ILE A 611 -15.33 24.41 -35.48
C ILE A 611 -16.10 25.68 -35.86
N ILE A 612 -15.40 26.80 -36.02
CA ILE A 612 -15.90 28.07 -36.57
C ILE A 612 -16.47 27.86 -37.97
N LEU A 613 -15.74 27.18 -38.84
CA LEU A 613 -16.12 26.94 -40.23
C LEU A 613 -17.29 25.96 -40.32
N ILE A 614 -17.31 24.94 -39.46
CA ILE A 614 -18.42 23.99 -39.27
C ILE A 614 -19.74 24.72 -39.00
N VAL A 615 -19.76 25.58 -37.99
CA VAL A 615 -21.03 26.15 -37.53
C VAL A 615 -21.51 27.27 -38.44
N VAL A 616 -20.59 28.01 -39.07
CA VAL A 616 -20.97 29.04 -40.05
C VAL A 616 -21.51 28.44 -41.35
N GLY A 617 -21.01 27.28 -41.79
CA GLY A 617 -21.65 26.54 -42.89
C GLY A 617 -23.09 26.15 -42.56
N HIS A 618 -23.32 25.73 -41.31
CA HIS A 618 -24.65 25.33 -40.80
C HIS A 618 -25.68 26.47 -40.72
N LEU A 619 -25.23 27.73 -40.70
CA LEU A 619 -26.08 28.92 -40.61
C LEU A 619 -26.63 29.39 -41.96
N SER A 620 -26.26 28.74 -43.08
CA SER A 620 -26.74 29.08 -44.43
C SER A 620 -28.08 28.46 -44.82
N GLU A 621 -28.70 27.65 -43.95
CA GLU A 621 -29.94 26.91 -44.22
C GLU A 621 -31.21 27.51 -43.58
N PHE A 622 -31.14 28.73 -43.06
CA PHE A 622 -32.20 29.25 -42.19
C PHE A 622 -33.49 29.72 -42.86
N ASP A 623 -33.60 29.74 -44.20
CA ASP A 623 -34.76 30.37 -44.83
C ASP A 623 -35.70 29.45 -45.63
N HIS A 624 -35.39 28.16 -45.82
CA HIS A 624 -36.23 27.33 -46.69
C HIS A 624 -36.31 25.86 -46.24
N TRP A 625 -37.39 25.49 -45.52
CA TRP A 625 -38.38 24.46 -45.94
C TRP A 625 -38.99 23.57 -44.85
N LEU A 626 -40.22 23.12 -45.18
CA LEU A 626 -41.04 22.12 -44.53
C LEU A 626 -40.47 20.70 -44.62
N ILE A 627 -40.59 19.96 -43.50
CA ILE A 627 -40.98 18.55 -43.35
C ILE A 627 -40.86 17.68 -44.63
N VAL A 628 -39.76 16.90 -44.76
CA VAL A 628 -39.61 15.49 -45.27
C VAL A 628 -38.13 15.23 -45.65
N GLY A 629 -37.51 14.12 -45.21
CA GLY A 629 -36.28 13.60 -45.86
C GLY A 629 -35.20 12.96 -44.96
N GLU A 630 -34.37 12.10 -45.59
CA GLU A 630 -33.03 11.56 -45.19
C GLU A 630 -32.89 10.71 -43.92
N THR A 631 -33.81 10.83 -42.99
CA THR A 631 -33.72 10.20 -41.67
C THR A 631 -33.79 8.67 -41.66
N SER A 632 -34.43 8.06 -42.66
CA SER A 632 -34.76 6.63 -42.65
C SER A 632 -33.59 5.69 -42.99
N VAL A 633 -32.62 6.14 -43.79
CA VAL A 633 -31.41 5.35 -44.11
C VAL A 633 -30.47 5.29 -42.89
N LEU A 634 -30.34 6.40 -42.17
CA LEU A 634 -29.58 6.49 -40.91
C LEU A 634 -30.19 5.63 -39.80
N PHE A 635 -31.53 5.56 -39.69
CA PHE A 635 -32.20 4.69 -38.72
C PHE A 635 -32.03 3.20 -39.03
N LEU A 636 -32.03 2.80 -40.31
CA LEU A 636 -31.81 1.41 -40.72
C LEU A 636 -30.38 0.96 -40.42
N VAL A 637 -29.40 1.82 -40.71
CA VAL A 637 -27.97 1.55 -40.46
C VAL A 637 -27.67 1.51 -38.96
N SER A 638 -28.18 2.46 -38.16
CA SER A 638 -28.03 2.44 -36.69
C SER A 638 -28.76 1.27 -36.04
N GLY A 639 -29.92 0.84 -36.57
CA GLY A 639 -30.65 -0.33 -36.08
C GLY A 639 -29.91 -1.65 -36.31
N ILE A 640 -29.25 -1.80 -37.45
CA ILE A 640 -28.43 -2.99 -37.78
C ILE A 640 -27.15 -3.02 -36.94
N SER A 641 -26.47 -1.88 -36.73
CA SER A 641 -25.32 -1.77 -35.84
C SER A 641 -25.69 -2.09 -34.37
N LEU A 642 -26.84 -1.63 -33.90
CA LEU A 642 -27.34 -1.90 -32.55
C LEU A 642 -27.67 -3.39 -32.34
N ALA A 643 -28.28 -4.06 -33.33
CA ALA A 643 -28.55 -5.50 -33.28
C ALA A 643 -27.25 -6.35 -33.28
N ARG A 644 -26.25 -5.91 -34.05
CA ARG A 644 -24.92 -6.57 -34.13
C ARG A 644 -24.14 -6.46 -32.81
N PHE A 645 -24.27 -5.32 -32.11
CA PHE A 645 -23.69 -5.09 -30.79
C PHE A 645 -24.33 -5.97 -29.69
N GLN A 646 -25.67 -6.13 -29.73
CA GLN A 646 -26.38 -6.93 -28.73
C GLN A 646 -26.14 -8.44 -28.87
N LEU A 647 -26.00 -8.96 -30.10
CA LEU A 647 -25.69 -10.38 -30.32
C LEU A 647 -24.29 -10.77 -29.81
N LYS A 648 -23.30 -9.88 -29.92
CA LYS A 648 -21.91 -10.16 -29.49
C LYS A 648 -21.68 -9.94 -27.99
N ALA A 649 -22.38 -8.99 -27.38
CA ALA A 649 -22.34 -8.78 -25.92
C ALA A 649 -23.01 -9.94 -25.13
N ILE A 650 -24.00 -10.62 -25.75
CA ILE A 650 -24.66 -11.80 -25.19
C ILE A 650 -23.73 -13.03 -25.24
N ASP A 651 -22.91 -13.18 -26.27
CA ASP A 651 -21.98 -14.32 -26.43
C ASP A 651 -20.75 -14.25 -25.52
N GLU A 652 -20.20 -13.05 -25.25
CA GLU A 652 -18.88 -12.96 -24.62
C GLU A 652 -18.90 -12.81 -23.09
N ARG A 653 -19.91 -12.20 -22.46
CA ARG A 653 -19.94 -11.96 -21.00
C ARG A 653 -21.35 -11.75 -20.47
N GLY A 654 -22.12 -12.83 -20.30
CA GLY A 654 -23.52 -12.84 -19.87
C GLY A 654 -23.80 -12.22 -18.49
N ASP A 655 -23.61 -10.92 -18.33
CA ASP A 655 -24.10 -10.15 -17.20
C ASP A 655 -24.73 -8.82 -17.67
N ALA A 656 -26.07 -8.80 -17.66
CA ALA A 656 -26.93 -7.70 -18.11
C ALA A 656 -26.75 -6.40 -17.31
N ARG A 657 -26.02 -6.46 -16.19
CA ARG A 657 -25.79 -5.35 -15.26
C ARG A 657 -24.91 -4.23 -15.80
N THR A 658 -23.89 -4.55 -16.59
CA THR A 658 -22.97 -3.56 -17.18
C THR A 658 -23.61 -2.85 -18.38
N LEU A 659 -24.46 -3.55 -19.12
CA LEU A 659 -25.18 -3.02 -20.27
C LEU A 659 -26.18 -1.93 -19.84
N LEU A 660 -26.78 -2.09 -18.65
CA LEU A 660 -27.74 -1.15 -18.02
C LEU A 660 -27.06 0.17 -17.57
N ARG A 661 -25.81 0.10 -17.07
CA ARG A 661 -25.01 1.30 -16.71
C ARG A 661 -24.53 2.10 -17.91
N SER A 662 -24.25 1.44 -19.03
CA SER A 662 -23.84 2.13 -20.26
C SER A 662 -25.02 2.81 -20.95
N LEU A 663 -26.22 2.21 -20.93
CA LEU A 663 -27.45 2.91 -21.32
C LEU A 663 -27.71 4.11 -20.39
N ALA A 664 -27.44 3.97 -19.09
CA ALA A 664 -27.23 5.00 -18.05
C ALA A 664 -26.91 6.41 -18.55
N ALA A 665 -25.66 6.48 -18.94
CA ALA A 665 -24.92 7.71 -19.07
C ALA A 665 -25.08 8.33 -20.46
N ILE A 666 -25.64 7.58 -21.41
CA ILE A 666 -25.89 8.05 -22.77
C ILE A 666 -27.29 8.69 -22.86
N VAL A 667 -28.28 8.14 -22.18
CA VAL A 667 -29.69 8.45 -22.46
C VAL A 667 -30.18 9.71 -21.77
N VAL A 668 -29.68 9.99 -20.56
CA VAL A 668 -30.04 11.19 -19.80
C VAL A 668 -29.43 12.46 -20.43
N PRO A 669 -28.14 12.50 -20.83
CA PRO A 669 -27.60 13.65 -21.56
C PRO A 669 -28.26 13.81 -22.92
N THR A 670 -28.53 12.72 -23.66
CA THR A 670 -29.18 12.82 -24.98
C THR A 670 -30.62 13.34 -24.89
N LEU A 671 -31.41 12.98 -23.88
CA LEU A 671 -32.75 13.54 -23.68
C LEU A 671 -32.73 15.00 -23.23
N LEU A 672 -31.82 15.37 -22.31
CA LEU A 672 -31.65 16.76 -21.87
C LEU A 672 -31.13 17.66 -23.00
N TYR A 673 -30.23 17.12 -23.84
CA TYR A 673 -29.64 17.75 -25.01
C TYR A 673 -30.64 17.91 -26.16
N THR A 674 -31.45 16.89 -26.42
CA THR A 674 -32.52 16.94 -27.43
C THR A 674 -33.58 17.96 -27.03
N ALA A 675 -33.92 18.05 -25.72
CA ALA A 675 -34.82 19.07 -25.21
C ALA A 675 -34.20 20.49 -25.26
N LEU A 676 -32.91 20.66 -24.93
CA LEU A 676 -32.22 21.96 -24.97
C LEU A 676 -32.02 22.47 -26.42
N ILE A 677 -31.73 21.58 -27.36
CA ILE A 677 -31.62 21.89 -28.79
C ILE A 677 -33.00 22.13 -29.41
N GLN A 678 -34.03 21.34 -29.08
CA GLN A 678 -35.40 21.64 -29.52
C GLN A 678 -35.94 22.97 -28.96
N LEU A 679 -35.44 23.43 -27.81
CA LEU A 679 -35.86 24.71 -27.21
C LEU A 679 -35.09 25.93 -27.77
N VAL A 680 -33.92 25.73 -28.38
CA VAL A 680 -33.01 26.80 -28.84
C VAL A 680 -32.77 26.79 -30.37
N PHE A 681 -32.90 25.65 -31.04
CA PHE A 681 -32.55 25.42 -32.44
C PHE A 681 -33.49 24.38 -33.09
N ASP A 682 -34.65 24.82 -33.55
CA ASP A 682 -35.65 23.94 -34.18
C ASP A 682 -35.26 23.43 -35.59
N GLN A 683 -34.02 23.68 -36.07
CA GLN A 683 -33.60 23.44 -37.46
C GLN A 683 -32.10 23.03 -37.61
N LEU A 684 -31.61 22.09 -36.80
CA LEU A 684 -30.25 21.54 -36.95
C LEU A 684 -30.30 20.08 -37.39
N HIS A 685 -29.65 19.75 -38.52
CA HIS A 685 -29.62 18.43 -39.14
C HIS A 685 -28.78 17.44 -38.31
N TRP A 686 -29.45 16.68 -37.46
CA TRP A 686 -28.95 15.62 -36.56
C TRP A 686 -28.08 14.50 -37.20
N GLN A 687 -27.87 14.49 -38.52
CA GLN A 687 -27.25 13.39 -39.27
C GLN A 687 -25.73 13.27 -39.07
N SER A 688 -25.04 14.40 -38.85
CA SER A 688 -23.58 14.45 -38.66
C SER A 688 -23.13 13.85 -37.33
N LEU A 689 -24.01 13.88 -36.32
CA LEU A 689 -23.73 13.42 -34.95
C LEU A 689 -23.99 11.92 -34.75
N LEU A 690 -24.83 11.29 -35.58
CA LEU A 690 -25.11 9.84 -35.47
C LEU A 690 -24.09 8.93 -36.14
N LEU A 691 -23.32 9.45 -37.08
CA LEU A 691 -22.16 8.74 -37.61
C LEU A 691 -21.10 8.51 -36.52
N VAL A 692 -21.05 9.39 -35.51
CA VAL A 692 -20.08 9.31 -34.41
C VAL A 692 -20.40 8.17 -33.43
N SER A 693 -21.67 7.85 -33.19
CA SER A 693 -22.05 6.78 -32.25
C SER A 693 -21.74 5.37 -32.77
N ASN A 694 -21.57 5.21 -34.09
CA ASN A 694 -21.33 3.91 -34.73
C ASN A 694 -19.83 3.57 -34.87
N TRP A 695 -18.91 4.46 -34.48
CA TRP A 695 -17.47 4.34 -34.74
C TRP A 695 -16.63 3.93 -33.50
N PHE A 696 -17.21 3.81 -32.30
CA PHE A 696 -16.43 3.50 -31.09
C PHE A 696 -16.34 1.98 -30.81
N PRO A 697 -15.14 1.43 -30.53
CA PRO A 697 -15.00 0.07 -30.02
C PRO A 697 -15.70 -0.08 -28.67
N ALA A 698 -16.32 -1.24 -28.43
CA ALA A 698 -17.14 -1.51 -27.25
C ALA A 698 -16.42 -1.33 -25.90
N SER A 699 -15.08 -1.34 -25.89
CA SER A 699 -14.24 -1.22 -24.70
C SER A 699 -14.05 0.21 -24.16
N GLU A 700 -14.37 1.25 -24.94
CA GLU A 700 -14.08 2.65 -24.57
C GLU A 700 -15.32 3.49 -24.18
N VAL A 701 -16.48 2.84 -24.05
CA VAL A 701 -17.79 3.48 -23.87
C VAL A 701 -17.92 4.30 -22.56
N SER A 702 -17.15 4.02 -21.52
CA SER A 702 -17.18 4.82 -20.28
C SER A 702 -16.53 6.20 -20.42
N LEU A 703 -15.57 6.36 -21.35
CA LEU A 703 -14.88 7.63 -21.65
C LEU A 703 -15.73 8.55 -22.55
N PHE A 704 -16.68 7.98 -23.30
CA PHE A 704 -17.54 8.67 -24.25
C PHE A 704 -18.29 9.88 -23.67
N ASN A 705 -18.79 9.78 -22.43
CA ASN A 705 -19.63 10.82 -21.82
C ASN A 705 -18.85 12.10 -21.47
N TYR A 706 -17.57 11.97 -21.10
CA TYR A 706 -16.73 13.12 -20.74
C TYR A 706 -16.33 13.92 -21.98
N TRP A 707 -15.97 13.22 -23.05
CA TRP A 707 -15.53 13.83 -24.32
C TRP A 707 -16.67 14.51 -25.06
N TYR A 708 -17.88 13.94 -25.01
CA TYR A 708 -19.07 14.52 -25.63
C TYR A 708 -19.42 15.90 -25.06
N ILE A 709 -19.31 16.06 -23.73
CA ILE A 709 -19.60 17.33 -23.05
C ILE A 709 -18.53 18.39 -23.38
N GLU A 710 -17.26 17.99 -23.47
CA GLU A 710 -16.16 18.92 -23.78
C GLU A 710 -16.26 19.50 -25.20
N VAL A 711 -16.53 18.66 -26.20
CA VAL A 711 -16.74 19.11 -27.60
C VAL A 711 -17.91 20.08 -27.67
N LEU A 712 -18.98 19.81 -26.93
CA LEU A 712 -20.17 20.65 -26.91
C LEU A 712 -19.91 22.06 -26.38
N VAL A 713 -19.21 22.15 -25.24
CA VAL A 713 -18.87 23.44 -24.61
C VAL A 713 -17.94 24.25 -25.51
N GLN A 714 -16.98 23.59 -26.17
CA GLN A 714 -16.10 24.23 -27.15
C GLN A 714 -16.91 24.78 -28.34
N MET A 715 -17.82 24.00 -28.91
CA MET A 715 -18.70 24.46 -29.98
C MET A 715 -19.48 25.71 -29.59
N ILE A 716 -20.12 25.74 -28.41
CA ILE A 716 -20.90 26.90 -27.95
C ILE A 716 -20.05 28.18 -27.85
N LEU A 717 -18.86 28.09 -27.24
CA LEU A 717 -17.92 29.20 -27.08
C LEU A 717 -17.45 29.74 -28.44
N ILE A 718 -17.12 28.84 -29.34
CA ILE A 718 -16.56 29.14 -30.65
C ILE A 718 -17.61 29.80 -31.55
N ILE A 719 -18.85 29.31 -31.51
CA ILE A 719 -20.00 29.87 -32.22
C ILE A 719 -20.24 31.32 -31.80
N GLY A 720 -20.22 31.57 -30.49
CA GLY A 720 -20.35 32.92 -29.93
C GLY A 720 -19.25 33.86 -30.43
N VAL A 721 -18.00 33.38 -30.47
CA VAL A 721 -16.86 34.17 -30.94
C VAL A 721 -16.94 34.47 -32.43
N VAL A 722 -17.37 33.55 -33.29
CA VAL A 722 -17.35 33.78 -34.73
C VAL A 722 -18.55 34.48 -35.31
N LEU A 723 -19.72 34.27 -34.72
CA LEU A 723 -20.88 35.10 -35.04
C LEU A 723 -20.62 36.59 -34.76
N SER A 724 -19.66 36.91 -33.88
CA SER A 724 -19.24 38.28 -33.59
C SER A 724 -18.33 38.91 -34.67
N ILE A 725 -17.70 38.13 -35.56
CA ILE A 725 -16.73 38.62 -36.55
C ILE A 725 -17.34 38.67 -37.97
N ARG A 726 -17.85 39.84 -38.36
CA ARG A 726 -18.61 40.06 -39.61
C ARG A 726 -17.88 39.67 -40.91
N ARG A 727 -16.56 39.92 -41.00
CA ARG A 727 -15.75 39.59 -42.21
C ARG A 727 -15.55 38.09 -42.39
N VAL A 728 -15.33 37.36 -41.30
CA VAL A 728 -15.15 35.90 -41.32
C VAL A 728 -16.47 35.24 -41.72
N ARG A 729 -17.60 35.69 -41.16
CA ARG A 729 -18.93 35.22 -41.54
C ARG A 729 -19.23 35.36 -43.03
N GLN A 730 -18.89 36.50 -43.64
CA GLN A 730 -19.14 36.75 -45.06
C GLN A 730 -18.27 35.90 -46.00
N ALA A 731 -17.02 35.64 -45.64
CA ALA A 731 -16.11 34.83 -46.45
C ALA A 731 -16.52 33.33 -46.47
N VAL A 732 -17.05 32.83 -45.35
CA VAL A 732 -17.46 31.42 -45.20
C VAL A 732 -18.81 31.13 -45.85
N LEU A 733 -19.75 32.09 -45.79
CA LEU A 733 -21.06 31.96 -46.43
C LEU A 733 -21.00 32.03 -47.97
N ALA A 734 -19.88 32.45 -48.56
CA ALA A 734 -19.74 32.53 -50.01
C ALA A 734 -19.54 31.17 -50.70
N ASP A 735 -18.90 30.19 -50.04
CA ASP A 735 -18.76 28.81 -50.55
C ASP A 735 -18.60 27.79 -49.39
N PRO A 736 -19.73 27.40 -48.73
CA PRO A 736 -19.71 26.55 -47.54
C PRO A 736 -19.03 25.20 -47.77
N PHE A 737 -19.25 24.59 -48.93
CA PHE A 737 -18.68 23.27 -49.28
C PHE A 737 -17.15 23.29 -49.24
N ARG A 738 -16.53 24.31 -49.86
CA ARG A 738 -15.06 24.43 -49.92
C ARG A 738 -14.45 24.65 -48.55
N CYS A 739 -15.08 25.48 -47.72
CA CYS A 739 -14.62 25.75 -46.35
C CYS A 739 -14.67 24.51 -45.45
N LEU A 740 -15.74 23.72 -45.52
CA LEU A 740 -15.90 22.50 -44.73
C LEU A 740 -14.91 21.40 -45.16
N ILE A 741 -14.71 21.20 -46.46
CA ILE A 741 -13.72 20.22 -46.97
C ILE A 741 -12.29 20.57 -46.55
N ILE A 742 -11.90 21.86 -46.62
CA ILE A 742 -10.57 22.30 -46.17
C ILE A 742 -10.40 22.08 -44.66
N ALA A 743 -11.44 22.37 -43.87
CA ALA A 743 -11.42 22.15 -42.42
C ALA A 743 -11.28 20.67 -42.06
N ALA A 744 -11.98 19.76 -42.76
CA ALA A 744 -11.85 18.32 -42.55
C ALA A 744 -10.43 17.83 -42.83
N CYS A 745 -9.82 18.24 -43.95
CA CYS A 745 -8.44 17.86 -44.29
C CYS A 745 -7.40 18.45 -43.31
N ALA A 746 -7.59 19.70 -42.86
CA ALA A 746 -6.69 20.34 -41.91
C ALA A 746 -6.68 19.64 -40.54
N LEU A 747 -7.85 19.15 -40.10
CA LEU A 747 -7.98 18.40 -38.86
C LEU A 747 -7.26 17.04 -38.93
N VAL A 748 -7.35 16.32 -40.05
CA VAL A 748 -6.60 15.06 -40.23
C VAL A 748 -5.09 15.29 -40.29
N ALA A 749 -4.64 16.30 -41.04
CA ALA A 749 -3.21 16.62 -41.12
C ALA A 749 -2.62 16.99 -39.75
N LEU A 750 -3.38 17.73 -38.94
CA LEU A 750 -2.99 18.07 -37.58
C LEU A 750 -2.93 16.83 -36.68
N ASP A 751 -3.83 15.87 -36.86
CA ASP A 751 -3.88 14.62 -36.07
C ASP A 751 -2.62 13.78 -36.31
N VAL A 752 -2.23 13.66 -37.59
CA VAL A 752 -1.01 12.96 -38.01
C VAL A 752 0.25 13.67 -37.51
N LEU A 753 0.29 15.01 -37.52
CA LEU A 753 1.44 15.77 -37.03
C LEU A 753 1.57 15.68 -35.49
N LEU A 754 0.46 15.78 -34.76
CA LEU A 754 0.43 15.68 -33.29
C LEU A 754 0.72 14.28 -32.77
N SER A 755 0.38 13.24 -33.53
CA SER A 755 0.72 11.85 -33.19
C SER A 755 2.19 11.53 -33.48
N ARG A 756 2.81 12.13 -34.50
CA ARG A 756 4.20 11.83 -34.86
C ARG A 756 5.29 12.67 -34.20
N PHE A 757 5.03 13.95 -33.89
CA PHE A 757 6.12 14.89 -33.60
C PHE A 757 6.09 15.59 -32.22
N VAL A 758 5.01 15.48 -31.44
CA VAL A 758 4.82 16.37 -30.26
C VAL A 758 4.50 15.64 -28.94
N PHE A 759 4.13 14.35 -28.94
CA PHE A 759 3.71 13.64 -27.71
C PHE A 759 4.04 12.13 -27.73
N ASP A 760 4.53 11.58 -26.61
CA ASP A 760 4.43 10.15 -26.30
C ASP A 760 2.99 9.88 -25.79
N ALA A 761 2.18 9.22 -26.61
CA ALA A 761 0.72 9.35 -26.63
C ALA A 761 -0.03 8.31 -25.77
N SER A 762 0.61 7.73 -24.75
CA SER A 762 0.00 6.70 -23.90
C SER A 762 -0.68 7.25 -22.63
N ALA A 763 -0.26 8.41 -22.13
CA ALA A 763 -0.73 8.94 -20.83
C ALA A 763 -1.95 9.91 -20.89
N LEU A 764 -2.43 10.26 -22.09
CA LEU A 764 -3.60 11.13 -22.28
C LEU A 764 -4.72 10.38 -23.00
N LEU A 765 -5.39 9.49 -22.26
CA LEU A 765 -6.73 8.94 -22.56
C LEU A 765 -7.84 10.02 -22.57
N ASN A 766 -7.51 11.25 -22.97
CA ASN A 766 -8.40 12.43 -22.97
C ASN A 766 -8.27 13.27 -24.25
N ARG A 767 -7.83 12.68 -25.38
CA ARG A 767 -7.95 13.35 -26.67
C ARG A 767 -9.33 13.09 -27.26
N VAL A 768 -10.10 14.13 -27.58
CA VAL A 768 -11.02 14.05 -28.72
C VAL A 768 -10.13 13.94 -29.97
N PRO A 769 -10.10 12.81 -30.68
CA PRO A 769 -9.12 12.65 -31.76
C PRO A 769 -9.58 13.52 -32.93
N GLN A 770 -8.68 14.31 -33.50
CA GLN A 770 -9.05 15.34 -34.49
C GLN A 770 -9.65 14.71 -35.75
N HIS A 771 -9.33 13.44 -35.94
CA HIS A 771 -9.96 12.49 -36.84
C HIS A 771 -11.51 12.46 -36.73
N PHE A 772 -12.08 12.39 -35.53
CA PHE A 772 -13.54 12.31 -35.33
C PHE A 772 -14.25 13.62 -35.66
N LEU A 773 -13.61 14.73 -35.31
CA LEU A 773 -14.11 16.05 -35.70
C LEU A 773 -14.05 16.19 -37.23
N ALA A 774 -13.01 15.68 -37.89
CA ALA A 774 -12.89 15.66 -39.35
C ALA A 774 -14.00 14.86 -40.03
N VAL A 775 -14.37 13.68 -39.49
CA VAL A 775 -15.52 12.88 -39.96
C VAL A 775 -16.82 13.67 -39.85
N MET A 776 -17.04 14.34 -38.72
CA MET A 776 -18.24 15.15 -38.48
C MET A 776 -18.33 16.33 -39.45
N VAL A 777 -17.21 17.06 -39.66
CA VAL A 777 -17.08 18.15 -40.64
C VAL A 777 -17.42 17.66 -42.04
N LEU A 778 -16.87 16.51 -42.40
CA LEU A 778 -17.07 15.91 -43.71
C LEU A 778 -18.53 15.52 -43.92
N GLY A 779 -19.20 14.93 -42.93
CA GLY A 779 -20.64 14.64 -42.98
C GLY A 779 -21.51 15.88 -43.27
N MET A 780 -21.15 17.05 -42.76
CA MET A 780 -21.82 18.31 -43.10
C MET A 780 -21.47 18.81 -44.51
N ALA A 781 -20.23 18.63 -44.96
CA ALA A 781 -19.83 18.99 -46.31
C ALA A 781 -20.60 18.19 -47.38
N VAL A 782 -20.96 16.93 -47.08
CA VAL A 782 -21.77 16.08 -47.97
C VAL A 782 -23.11 16.73 -48.34
N HIS A 783 -23.72 17.48 -47.43
CA HIS A 783 -25.00 18.14 -47.67
C HIS A 783 -24.93 19.19 -48.79
N HIS A 784 -23.82 19.91 -48.90
CA HIS A 784 -23.59 20.92 -49.93
C HIS A 784 -22.92 20.36 -51.21
N ALA A 785 -22.84 19.03 -51.32
CA ALA A 785 -22.27 18.32 -52.47
C ALA A 785 -23.32 18.13 -53.58
N ASP A 786 -23.92 19.22 -54.05
CA ASP A 786 -25.06 19.17 -54.97
C ASP A 786 -24.68 18.83 -56.42
N THR A 787 -23.40 18.91 -56.76
CA THR A 787 -22.87 18.58 -58.09
C THR A 787 -22.04 17.30 -58.03
N THR A 788 -22.05 16.56 -59.13
CA THR A 788 -21.28 15.31 -59.26
C THR A 788 -19.79 15.50 -58.94
N ALA A 789 -19.21 16.64 -59.34
CA ALA A 789 -17.81 16.97 -59.02
C ALA A 789 -17.57 17.14 -57.51
N ARG A 790 -18.49 17.80 -56.79
CA ARG A 790 -18.40 17.96 -55.34
C ARG A 790 -18.61 16.62 -54.60
N LYS A 791 -19.50 15.76 -55.09
CA LYS A 791 -19.70 14.40 -54.55
C LYS A 791 -18.45 13.53 -54.67
N TRP A 792 -17.75 13.61 -55.79
CA TRP A 792 -16.46 12.93 -55.97
C TRP A 792 -15.39 13.44 -55.01
N VAL A 793 -15.30 14.76 -54.82
CA VAL A 793 -14.36 15.36 -53.84
C VAL A 793 -14.70 14.92 -52.41
N ALA A 794 -15.97 14.95 -52.00
CA ALA A 794 -16.40 14.49 -50.69
C ALA A 794 -16.13 12.99 -50.49
N SER A 795 -16.31 12.17 -51.53
CA SER A 795 -16.01 10.72 -51.49
C SER A 795 -14.51 10.46 -51.33
N ALA A 796 -13.64 11.20 -52.02
CA ALA A 796 -12.20 11.06 -51.89
C ALA A 796 -11.71 11.45 -50.48
N VAL A 797 -12.26 12.53 -49.92
CA VAL A 797 -11.96 12.95 -48.54
C VAL A 797 -12.55 11.96 -47.54
N ALA A 798 -13.71 11.34 -47.81
CA ALA A 798 -14.25 10.25 -46.99
C ALA A 798 -13.31 9.07 -46.94
N VAL A 799 -12.81 8.59 -48.08
CA VAL A 799 -11.83 7.49 -48.10
C VAL A 799 -10.55 7.87 -47.33
N LEU A 800 -10.10 9.12 -47.40
CA LEU A 800 -8.90 9.57 -46.69
C LEU A 800 -9.12 9.72 -45.17
N VAL A 801 -10.27 10.26 -44.76
CA VAL A 801 -10.61 10.53 -43.36
C VAL A 801 -11.08 9.26 -42.65
N VAL A 802 -11.62 8.28 -43.39
CA VAL A 802 -12.35 7.14 -42.81
C VAL A 802 -11.66 5.81 -43.12
N GLY A 803 -10.94 5.70 -44.24
CA GLY A 803 -10.36 4.45 -44.73
C GLY A 803 -9.03 4.04 -44.10
N GLU A 804 -8.43 4.84 -43.20
CA GLU A 804 -7.12 4.53 -42.60
C GLU A 804 -7.17 3.28 -41.70
N LEU A 805 -8.29 3.05 -41.01
CA LEU A 805 -8.50 1.87 -40.15
C LEU A 805 -8.79 0.59 -40.96
N ASP A 806 -9.51 0.70 -42.08
CA ASP A 806 -9.89 -0.44 -42.94
C ASP A 806 -8.73 -0.95 -43.81
N LEU A 807 -7.85 -0.05 -44.29
CA LEU A 807 -6.75 -0.43 -45.19
C LEU A 807 -5.67 -1.28 -44.49
N MET A 808 -5.38 -1.00 -43.21
CA MET A 808 -4.41 -1.78 -42.43
C MET A 808 -4.92 -3.18 -42.07
N ALA A 809 -6.23 -3.33 -41.84
CA ALA A 809 -6.85 -4.62 -41.57
C ALA A 809 -6.88 -5.53 -42.81
N VAL A 810 -7.14 -4.96 -44.00
CA VAL A 810 -7.18 -5.70 -45.27
C VAL A 810 -5.79 -6.19 -45.71
N ALA A 811 -4.72 -5.48 -45.36
CA ALA A 811 -3.36 -5.85 -45.76
C ALA A 811 -2.74 -7.01 -44.94
N GLY A 812 -3.26 -7.31 -43.75
CA GLY A 812 -2.60 -8.24 -42.80
C GLY A 812 -3.38 -9.50 -42.42
N VAL A 813 -4.69 -9.56 -42.58
CA VAL A 813 -5.51 -10.64 -42.01
C VAL A 813 -6.64 -10.99 -42.96
N GLY A 814 -6.66 -12.22 -43.49
CA GLY A 814 -7.52 -12.63 -44.62
C GLY A 814 -9.03 -12.42 -44.47
N TRP A 815 -9.78 -12.78 -45.53
CA TRP A 815 -11.21 -12.51 -45.75
C TRP A 815 -12.16 -12.85 -44.57
N GLU A 816 -11.81 -13.83 -43.73
CA GLU A 816 -12.59 -14.15 -42.53
C GLU A 816 -12.52 -13.08 -41.43
N ALA A 817 -11.39 -12.37 -41.27
CA ALA A 817 -11.28 -11.23 -40.36
C ALA A 817 -11.98 -9.98 -40.92
N PHE A 818 -11.91 -9.79 -42.25
CA PHE A 818 -12.63 -8.73 -42.96
C PHE A 818 -14.14 -8.79 -42.65
N SER A 819 -14.76 -9.97 -42.71
CA SER A 819 -16.19 -10.14 -42.40
C SER A 819 -16.58 -9.76 -40.95
N ARG A 820 -15.64 -9.87 -39.98
CA ARG A 820 -15.84 -9.46 -38.58
C ARG A 820 -15.63 -7.96 -38.36
N TYR A 821 -14.90 -7.28 -39.25
CA TYR A 821 -14.45 -5.89 -39.13
C TYR A 821 -14.93 -4.96 -40.26
N ILE A 822 -15.98 -5.33 -41.04
CA ILE A 822 -16.63 -4.31 -41.90
C ILE A 822 -17.23 -3.26 -40.99
N ASP A 823 -16.52 -2.14 -40.87
CA ASP A 823 -17.02 -0.92 -40.27
C ASP A 823 -18.03 -0.33 -41.25
N ILE A 824 -19.30 -0.28 -40.83
CA ILE A 824 -20.43 0.05 -41.73
C ILE A 824 -20.37 1.52 -42.16
N ALA A 825 -19.50 2.32 -41.53
CA ALA A 825 -19.53 3.75 -41.62
C ALA A 825 -18.87 4.34 -42.90
N LEU A 826 -17.83 3.75 -43.50
CA LEU A 826 -17.35 4.17 -44.83
C LEU A 826 -18.40 3.87 -45.93
N PRO A 827 -18.96 2.65 -46.03
CA PRO A 827 -20.05 2.36 -46.96
C PRO A 827 -21.30 3.23 -46.72
N ALA A 828 -21.67 3.49 -45.45
CA ALA A 828 -22.81 4.33 -45.12
C ALA A 828 -22.59 5.81 -45.52
N MET A 829 -21.37 6.33 -45.34
CA MET A 829 -21.05 7.71 -45.73
C MET A 829 -20.96 7.87 -47.25
N LEU A 830 -20.39 6.89 -47.96
CA LEU A 830 -20.45 6.84 -49.42
C LEU A 830 -21.89 6.71 -49.94
N ALA A 831 -22.74 5.95 -49.25
CA ALA A 831 -24.16 5.86 -49.59
C ALA A 831 -24.90 7.19 -49.37
N LEU A 832 -24.64 7.90 -48.26
CA LEU A 832 -25.19 9.23 -47.99
C LEU A 832 -24.79 10.26 -49.06
N ILE A 833 -23.55 10.21 -49.57
CA ILE A 833 -23.07 11.12 -50.62
C ILE A 833 -23.83 10.90 -51.95
N TRP A 834 -24.14 9.65 -52.28
CA TRP A 834 -24.61 9.28 -53.62
C TRP A 834 -26.11 9.00 -53.73
N PHE A 835 -26.81 8.61 -52.66
CA PHE A 835 -28.25 8.30 -52.69
C PHE A 835 -29.13 9.44 -52.12
N ARG A 836 -30.15 9.88 -52.87
CA ARG A 836 -31.19 10.82 -52.37
C ARG A 836 -32.38 10.06 -51.77
N SER A 837 -32.98 10.62 -50.71
CA SER A 837 -33.93 9.97 -49.79
C SER A 837 -35.23 9.39 -50.40
N VAL A 838 -35.77 8.35 -49.74
CA VAL A 838 -37.11 7.77 -50.00
C VAL A 838 -38.08 8.20 -48.88
N PRO A 839 -39.30 8.69 -49.19
CA PRO A 839 -40.22 9.19 -48.17
C PRO A 839 -40.85 8.06 -47.33
N VAL A 840 -40.92 8.26 -46.00
CA VAL A 840 -41.58 7.35 -45.03
C VAL A 840 -42.68 8.11 -44.26
N PRO A 841 -43.87 7.51 -44.02
CA PRO A 841 -44.97 8.19 -43.33
C PRO A 841 -44.61 8.62 -41.89
N ALA A 842 -44.98 9.85 -41.53
CA ALA A 842 -44.62 10.49 -40.26
C ALA A 842 -45.07 9.73 -38.99
N LEU A 843 -46.12 8.91 -39.09
CA LEU A 843 -46.62 8.08 -37.99
C LEU A 843 -45.66 6.92 -37.66
N VAL A 844 -45.05 6.33 -38.69
CA VAL A 844 -44.10 5.21 -38.56
C VAL A 844 -42.77 5.71 -38.00
N ALA A 845 -42.32 6.90 -38.42
CA ALA A 845 -41.14 7.56 -37.86
C ALA A 845 -41.31 7.91 -36.37
N ARG A 846 -42.49 8.39 -35.96
CA ARG A 846 -42.79 8.67 -34.54
C ARG A 846 -42.96 7.39 -33.71
N GLY A 847 -43.57 6.34 -34.28
CA GLY A 847 -43.70 5.04 -33.63
C GLY A 847 -42.35 4.36 -33.34
N GLY A 848 -41.41 4.41 -34.30
CA GLY A 848 -40.06 3.90 -34.12
C GLY A 848 -39.27 4.63 -33.03
N ALA A 849 -39.40 5.96 -32.96
CA ALA A 849 -38.75 6.79 -31.94
C ALA A 849 -39.28 6.49 -30.51
N VAL A 850 -40.59 6.22 -30.36
CA VAL A 850 -41.22 5.92 -29.07
C VAL A 850 -40.86 4.51 -28.57
N ILE A 851 -40.82 3.51 -29.46
CA ILE A 851 -40.43 2.13 -29.09
C ILE A 851 -38.96 2.05 -28.70
N ALA A 852 -38.08 2.78 -29.40
CA ALA A 852 -36.66 2.88 -29.06
C ALA A 852 -36.44 3.59 -27.71
N SER A 853 -37.13 4.70 -27.45
CA SER A 853 -37.07 5.45 -26.19
C SER A 853 -37.61 4.66 -24.97
N SER A 854 -38.67 3.87 -25.17
CA SER A 854 -39.31 3.11 -24.07
C SER A 854 -38.54 1.84 -23.69
N THR A 855 -37.91 1.17 -24.66
CA THR A 855 -37.07 -0.02 -24.41
C THR A 855 -35.77 0.36 -23.68
N LEU A 856 -35.26 1.55 -23.96
CA LEU A 856 -34.11 2.18 -23.34
C LEU A 856 -34.39 2.59 -21.88
N PHE A 857 -35.58 3.11 -21.57
CA PHE A 857 -36.04 3.53 -20.23
C PHE A 857 -36.23 2.37 -19.21
N ILE A 858 -36.72 1.20 -19.66
CA ILE A 858 -36.88 0.01 -18.80
C ILE A 858 -35.50 -0.58 -18.41
N TYR A 859 -34.53 -0.42 -19.30
CA TYR A 859 -33.14 -0.87 -19.15
C TYR A 859 -32.25 0.14 -18.42
N LEU A 860 -32.82 1.05 -17.63
CA LEU A 860 -32.09 2.19 -17.06
C LEU A 860 -32.34 2.39 -15.57
N THR A 861 -33.55 2.06 -15.15
CA THR A 861 -34.04 2.32 -13.79
C THR A 861 -33.62 1.25 -12.77
N HIS A 862 -33.14 0.07 -13.20
CA HIS A 862 -32.69 -0.99 -12.29
C HIS A 862 -31.26 -0.79 -11.71
N PHE A 863 -30.42 0.09 -12.29
CA PHE A 863 -29.00 0.22 -11.90
C PHE A 863 -28.59 1.49 -11.15
N GLN A 864 -29.46 2.51 -11.09
CA GLN A 864 -29.07 3.84 -10.58
C GLN A 864 -29.27 4.03 -9.07
N PHE A 865 -30.09 3.22 -8.39
CA PHE A 865 -30.32 3.40 -6.95
C PHE A 865 -29.23 2.82 -6.05
N GLN A 866 -28.38 1.94 -6.56
CA GLN A 866 -27.39 1.25 -5.73
C GLN A 866 -26.07 2.03 -5.53
N SER A 867 -25.79 3.04 -6.36
CA SER A 867 -24.50 3.76 -6.32
C SER A 867 -24.56 5.11 -5.61
N LEU A 868 -25.76 5.67 -5.36
CA LEU A 868 -25.92 6.98 -4.70
C LEU A 868 -26.31 6.84 -3.22
N ALA A 869 -26.87 5.70 -2.82
CA ALA A 869 -27.22 5.41 -1.43
C ALA A 869 -26.00 5.09 -0.54
N ASP A 870 -24.92 4.57 -1.13
CA ASP A 870 -23.75 4.11 -0.35
C ASP A 870 -22.79 5.21 0.09
N HIS A 871 -22.92 6.45 -0.42
CA HIS A 871 -21.87 7.46 -0.24
C HIS A 871 -22.24 8.71 0.58
N ILE A 872 -23.50 8.98 0.96
CA ILE A 872 -23.80 10.30 1.55
C ILE A 872 -24.61 10.33 2.89
N PHE A 873 -25.66 9.55 3.21
CA PHE A 873 -26.31 9.65 4.54
C PHE A 873 -27.00 8.36 5.05
N ARG A 874 -26.68 7.90 6.28
CA ARG A 874 -27.22 6.66 6.88
C ARG A 874 -28.41 6.89 7.85
N HIS A 875 -29.56 7.43 7.40
CA HIS A 875 -30.79 7.31 8.19
C HIS A 875 -32.10 7.28 7.35
N PRO A 876 -32.89 6.18 7.39
CA PRO A 876 -33.98 5.92 6.43
C PRO A 876 -35.28 6.73 6.58
N LEU A 877 -35.53 7.39 7.73
CA LEU A 877 -36.79 8.15 7.93
C LEU A 877 -36.77 9.56 7.31
N PHE A 878 -35.59 10.13 7.05
CA PHE A 878 -35.48 11.46 6.44
C PHE A 878 -35.57 11.41 4.90
N GLU A 879 -35.18 10.29 4.30
CA GLU A 879 -35.29 10.02 2.85
C GLU A 879 -36.75 9.98 2.38
N VAL A 880 -37.63 9.38 3.19
CA VAL A 880 -39.06 9.28 2.86
C VAL A 880 -39.73 10.65 2.89
N ALA A 881 -39.35 11.53 3.83
CA ALA A 881 -39.90 12.88 3.94
C ALA A 881 -39.45 13.79 2.79
N LEU A 882 -38.19 13.68 2.35
CA LEU A 882 -37.64 14.50 1.26
C LEU A 882 -38.15 14.04 -0.11
N ALA A 883 -38.32 12.73 -0.31
CA ALA A 883 -38.91 12.16 -1.52
C ALA A 883 -40.40 12.54 -1.69
N LEU A 884 -41.17 12.54 -0.59
CA LEU A 884 -42.57 12.98 -0.61
C LEU A 884 -42.70 14.49 -0.86
N ALA A 885 -41.87 15.31 -0.24
CA ALA A 885 -41.88 16.75 -0.45
C ALA A 885 -41.42 17.16 -1.87
N GLY A 886 -40.38 16.50 -2.40
CA GLY A 886 -39.85 16.75 -3.74
C GLY A 886 -40.81 16.30 -4.86
N GLY A 887 -41.45 15.13 -4.71
CA GLY A 887 -42.43 14.63 -5.67
C GLY A 887 -43.69 15.49 -5.76
N VAL A 888 -44.19 15.99 -4.62
CA VAL A 888 -45.37 16.87 -4.57
C VAL A 888 -45.06 18.25 -5.14
N LEU A 889 -43.87 18.82 -4.88
CA LEU A 889 -43.46 20.13 -5.38
C LEU A 889 -43.25 20.12 -6.91
N VAL A 890 -42.59 19.09 -7.45
CA VAL A 890 -42.34 18.95 -8.89
C VAL A 890 -43.63 18.64 -9.65
N GLY A 891 -44.50 17.78 -9.11
CA GLY A 891 -45.81 17.50 -9.68
C GLY A 891 -46.72 18.73 -9.70
N TYR A 892 -46.72 19.54 -8.63
CA TYR A 892 -47.51 20.77 -8.53
C TYR A 892 -47.01 21.88 -9.48
N CYS A 893 -45.68 22.08 -9.58
CA CYS A 893 -45.09 23.06 -10.50
C CYS A 893 -45.30 22.67 -11.98
N TRP A 894 -45.15 21.40 -12.34
CA TRP A 894 -45.34 20.90 -13.70
C TRP A 894 -46.80 20.99 -14.16
N ASN A 895 -47.75 20.61 -13.30
CA ASN A 895 -49.18 20.66 -13.63
C ASN A 895 -49.72 22.11 -13.69
N THR A 896 -49.17 23.02 -12.88
CA THR A 896 -49.51 24.46 -12.89
C THR A 896 -48.97 25.16 -14.15
N LEU A 897 -47.75 24.83 -14.58
CA LEU A 897 -47.14 25.37 -15.79
C LEU A 897 -47.86 24.88 -17.06
N LEU A 898 -48.20 23.59 -17.12
CA LEU A 898 -49.00 23.02 -18.22
C LEU A 898 -50.41 23.64 -18.28
N ARG A 899 -51.07 23.85 -17.14
CA ARG A 899 -52.38 24.51 -17.11
C ARG A 899 -52.32 25.96 -17.58
N LEU A 900 -51.28 26.72 -17.24
CA LEU A 900 -51.06 28.12 -17.70
C LEU A 900 -50.74 28.21 -19.20
N LEU A 901 -49.98 27.24 -19.73
CA LEU A 901 -49.62 27.17 -21.14
C LEU A 901 -50.81 26.74 -22.01
N PHE A 902 -51.61 25.75 -21.58
CA PHE A 902 -52.81 25.33 -22.30
C PHE A 902 -53.94 26.37 -22.26
N THR A 903 -54.08 27.13 -21.16
CA THR A 903 -55.08 28.23 -21.10
C THR A 903 -54.66 29.47 -21.88
N ARG A 904 -53.35 29.77 -22.02
CA ARG A 904 -52.85 30.82 -22.93
C ARG A 904 -52.95 30.42 -24.41
N TRP A 905 -52.66 29.16 -24.74
CA TRP A 905 -52.77 28.62 -26.11
C TRP A 905 -54.23 28.57 -26.61
N ASN A 906 -55.19 28.16 -25.77
CA ASN A 906 -56.61 28.15 -26.15
C ASN A 906 -57.25 29.55 -26.16
N LYS A 907 -56.73 30.55 -25.43
CA LYS A 907 -57.18 31.95 -25.53
C LYS A 907 -56.65 32.67 -26.77
N GLN A 908 -55.40 32.40 -27.18
CA GLN A 908 -54.83 33.01 -28.40
C GLN A 908 -55.37 32.40 -29.70
N ASN A 909 -55.73 31.11 -29.72
CA ASN A 909 -56.32 30.47 -30.90
C ASN A 909 -57.84 30.74 -31.06
N ARG A 910 -58.59 31.04 -29.99
CA ARG A 910 -59.98 31.53 -30.12
C ARG A 910 -60.06 33.02 -30.51
N ALA A 911 -59.08 33.85 -30.11
CA ALA A 911 -59.04 35.27 -30.47
C ALA A 911 -58.53 35.55 -31.90
N ARG A 912 -57.65 34.69 -32.46
CA ARG A 912 -57.20 34.81 -33.86
C ARG A 912 -58.09 34.09 -34.89
N GLY A 913 -58.95 33.17 -34.45
CA GLY A 913 -59.95 32.52 -35.30
C GLY A 913 -61.19 33.39 -35.55
N ALA A 914 -61.70 34.10 -34.54
CA ALA A 914 -62.87 34.97 -34.69
C ALA A 914 -62.59 36.17 -35.62
N ASP A 915 -61.41 36.80 -35.51
CA ASP A 915 -61.00 37.97 -36.29
C ASP A 915 -60.65 37.65 -37.78
N ALA A 916 -60.38 36.38 -38.10
CA ALA A 916 -60.10 35.92 -39.47
C ALA A 916 -61.36 35.46 -40.23
N THR A 917 -62.41 35.02 -39.53
CA THR A 917 -63.73 34.78 -40.12
C THR A 917 -64.55 36.06 -40.33
N GLU A 918 -64.29 37.15 -39.61
CA GLU A 918 -65.03 38.42 -39.75
C GLU A 918 -64.48 39.37 -40.85
N ARG A 919 -63.23 39.17 -41.32
CA ARG A 919 -62.63 39.98 -42.42
C ARG A 919 -62.78 39.38 -43.83
N ALA A 920 -63.43 38.23 -43.98
CA ALA A 920 -63.75 37.63 -45.30
C ALA A 920 -65.25 37.73 -45.68
N THR A 921 -66.09 38.34 -44.84
CA THR A 921 -67.47 38.74 -45.18
C THR A 921 -67.61 40.23 -45.50
N SER A 922 -66.50 40.97 -45.68
CA SER A 922 -66.52 42.35 -46.20
C SER A 922 -65.28 42.71 -47.03
N ALA A 923 -65.07 41.99 -48.14
CA ALA A 923 -64.44 42.47 -49.39
C ALA A 923 -64.61 41.43 -50.51
#